data_AF-A0A6S7KAL5-F1
#
_entry.id   AF-A0A6S7KAL5-F1
#
_cell.length_a   1.000
_cell.length_b   1.000
_cell.length_c   1.000
_cell.angle_alpha   90.00
_cell.angle_beta   90.00
_cell.angle_gamma   90.00
#
_symmetry.space_group_name_H-M   'P 1'
#
loop_
_entity.id
_entity.type
_entity.pdbx_description
1 polymer ?
#
loop_
_entity_poly.entity_id
_entity_poly.type
_entity_poly.pdbx_seq_one_letter_code
_entity_poly.pdbx_strand_id
1 'polypeptide(L)'
;MIIFQKFSKCNLGQHLNHTHRTGRLKLLICTEKIKGVPQWRFVDGSPTLGEIFNPARDCADIVDQLPEAEDGFYWIVLPKGTKHKIWCDVHTDGGGFALVGMKDSPVSWTVPSNSTPVDPQGPPHWSSNLGDVKVLDFRVQFSTDKGFERTKADWFYRLNPQREFGDIFSVNKGCPYLQAGIGNIEFVKDLLTQSVLTNNFKCSKFGPHTHDMLGWGKMNYCLRHQCNNGYAILDVINLQYDIFGAYSYSAVSSFSGMNHNSTAFVGCDHGKCCACFGPKGGRQNYCSSNCTAINGGTVKMEAFVWFWVRTRMPERLWKRCMEFVVKNSAGKLEKHFIDPQTGTAQKGSCSGKLRSFLNEGTLTVSDKESLDKIPDVPGLLSYRKDDKQLYVNQGSKWQALSTEQELQQLKKQIQAQEKKIQSQEKKIQNQEKKIQSQGKRIQGQEKKIQAQGNKTIILEKKIQSQEKRIQDQGNKSNIQETKIQNQGNMTRKLEKQNQDIVKHIARLDPSTTCSALLIKHPSTRSGMYYINPQGLSSSPLVQVYCDMTSKDGVGVTVIGHDSGSRTLVEGYESPGSYKRKIKYDISMEQILAIMKQSKNCEQFIKYECYGSVLLYSTPRGWWVSRQGSKMNYWGGAAVNSGKCACGMTNSCAGKGKCNCDKNDYTWREDSGYLTDKKTLPVTELRFGDTGSPSYEKGYHTLEKLRCWG
;
A
#
# COMPACT_ATOMS: atom_id res chain seq x y z
N MET A 1 2.20 -3.65 35.16
CA MET A 1 3.11 -2.56 35.61
C MET A 1 4.54 -2.69 35.08
N ILE A 2 5.14 -3.90 35.06
CA ILE A 2 6.54 -4.16 34.64
C ILE A 2 6.84 -3.77 33.17
N ILE A 3 5.90 -4.03 32.24
CA ILE A 3 6.08 -3.68 30.81
C ILE A 3 6.18 -2.16 30.60
N PHE A 4 5.45 -1.36 31.39
CA PHE A 4 5.39 0.09 31.25
C PHE A 4 6.68 0.78 31.70
N GLN A 5 7.32 0.29 32.76
CA GLN A 5 8.62 0.81 33.19
C GLN A 5 9.69 0.67 32.09
N LYS A 6 9.58 -0.38 31.26
CA LYS A 6 10.52 -0.67 30.18
C LYS A 6 10.54 0.39 29.07
N PHE A 7 9.40 1.03 28.79
CA PHE A 7 9.30 2.08 27.76
C PHE A 7 9.54 3.49 28.29
N SER A 8 9.47 3.68 29.61
CA SER A 8 9.69 4.97 30.28
C SER A 8 11.16 5.39 30.33
N LYS A 9 12.10 4.44 30.21
CA LYS A 9 13.54 4.67 30.16
C LYS A 9 14.05 4.35 28.77
N CYS A 10 14.68 5.33 28.13
CA CYS A 10 15.38 5.15 26.86
C CYS A 10 16.81 5.62 26.98
N ASN A 11 17.74 4.78 26.57
CA ASN A 11 19.08 5.20 26.17
C ASN A 11 19.12 5.26 24.64
N LEU A 12 19.71 6.31 24.07
CA LEU A 12 19.77 6.48 22.62
C LEU A 12 20.49 5.27 21.99
N GLY A 13 19.89 4.65 20.97
CA GLY A 13 20.40 3.41 20.37
C GLY A 13 20.09 2.13 21.14
N GLN A 14 19.32 2.19 22.24
CA GLN A 14 18.86 0.99 22.94
C GLN A 14 17.86 0.21 22.07
N HIS A 15 18.05 -1.10 22.02
CA HIS A 15 17.18 -2.02 21.30
C HIS A 15 16.31 -2.85 22.25
N LEU A 16 15.10 -3.19 21.81
CA LEU A 16 14.16 -3.97 22.61
C LEU A 16 13.24 -4.82 21.74
N ASN A 17 13.09 -6.09 22.09
CA ASN A 17 12.06 -6.94 21.50
C ASN A 17 10.69 -6.56 22.07
N HIS A 18 9.75 -6.24 21.19
CA HIS A 18 8.38 -5.86 21.51
C HIS A 18 7.40 -6.70 20.71
N THR A 19 6.38 -7.23 21.38
CA THR A 19 5.27 -7.87 20.69
C THR A 19 4.34 -6.77 20.17
N HIS A 20 4.39 -6.53 18.86
CA HIS A 20 3.52 -5.60 18.14
C HIS A 20 2.05 -5.88 18.45
N ARG A 21 1.18 -4.87 18.31
CA ARG A 21 -0.27 -4.97 18.59
C ARG A 21 -0.97 -6.14 17.89
N THR A 22 -0.44 -6.59 16.74
CA THR A 22 -0.91 -7.77 15.96
C THR A 22 -0.36 -9.12 16.45
N GLY A 23 0.41 -9.16 17.53
CA GLY A 23 0.99 -10.38 18.10
C GLY A 23 2.36 -10.77 17.53
N ARG A 24 2.86 -10.08 16.50
CA ARG A 24 4.19 -10.36 15.91
C ARG A 24 5.30 -9.74 16.74
N LEU A 25 6.41 -10.46 16.93
CA LEU A 25 7.60 -9.91 17.57
C LEU A 25 8.29 -8.93 16.60
N LYS A 26 8.59 -7.72 17.07
CA LYS A 26 9.31 -6.68 16.34
C LYS A 26 10.44 -6.11 17.18
N LEU A 27 11.48 -5.61 16.51
CA LEU A 27 12.60 -4.91 17.14
C LEU A 27 12.31 -3.41 17.18
N LEU A 28 12.36 -2.83 18.38
CA LEU A 28 12.31 -1.40 18.61
C LEU A 28 13.72 -0.84 18.82
N ILE A 29 13.92 0.38 18.35
CA ILE A 29 15.09 1.21 18.66
C ILE A 29 14.63 2.52 19.26
N CYS A 30 15.31 2.99 20.31
CA CYS A 30 15.10 4.35 20.77
C CYS A 30 15.95 5.32 19.96
N THR A 31 15.30 6.23 19.24
CA THR A 31 15.98 7.15 18.32
C THR A 31 16.35 8.48 18.97
N GLU A 32 15.48 9.00 19.84
CA GLU A 32 15.64 10.32 20.44
C GLU A 32 14.77 10.49 21.70
N LYS A 33 14.95 11.61 22.42
CA LYS A 33 14.06 12.05 23.49
C LYS A 33 13.53 13.44 23.16
N ILE A 34 12.22 13.56 22.96
CA ILE A 34 11.57 14.85 22.74
C ILE A 34 10.92 15.28 24.04
N LYS A 35 11.34 16.42 24.60
CA LYS A 35 10.85 16.93 25.90
C LYS A 35 10.91 15.89 27.03
N GLY A 36 11.97 15.07 27.05
CA GLY A 36 12.14 14.00 28.04
C GLY A 36 11.37 12.72 27.75
N VAL A 37 10.49 12.69 26.73
CA VAL A 37 9.71 11.50 26.34
C VAL A 37 10.49 10.66 25.33
N PRO A 38 10.80 9.38 25.64
CA PRO A 38 11.41 8.44 24.72
C PRO A 38 10.65 8.31 23.39
N GLN A 39 11.37 8.44 22.28
CA GLN A 39 10.83 8.15 20.95
C GLN A 39 11.30 6.77 20.50
N TRP A 40 10.38 5.81 20.55
CA TRP A 40 10.59 4.45 20.10
C TRP A 40 10.12 4.31 18.66
N ARG A 41 10.94 3.68 17.80
CA ARG A 41 10.60 3.38 16.40
C ARG A 41 10.87 1.91 16.11
N PHE A 42 10.08 1.31 15.22
CA PHE A 42 10.39 -0.02 14.69
C PHE A 42 11.51 0.08 13.66
N VAL A 43 12.41 -0.91 13.66
CA VAL A 43 13.57 -0.95 12.74
C VAL A 43 13.14 -1.13 11.28
N ASP A 44 11.98 -1.73 11.04
CA ASP A 44 11.38 -1.91 9.70
C ASP A 44 10.70 -0.64 9.15
N GLY A 45 10.72 0.47 9.91
CA GLY A 45 10.08 1.73 9.53
C GLY A 45 8.56 1.76 9.72
N SER A 46 7.95 0.70 10.26
CA SER A 46 6.51 0.68 10.51
C SER A 46 6.06 1.72 11.53
N PRO A 47 4.85 2.29 11.37
CA PRO A 47 4.33 3.30 12.29
C PRO A 47 4.14 2.73 13.69
N THR A 48 4.33 3.58 14.70
CA THR A 48 4.19 3.20 16.11
C THR A 48 2.91 3.70 16.75
N LEU A 49 2.14 4.55 16.08
CA LEU A 49 0.87 5.06 16.62
C LEU A 49 -0.10 3.90 16.88
N GLY A 50 -0.73 3.92 18.05
CA GLY A 50 -1.61 2.84 18.51
C GLY A 50 -0.87 1.67 19.16
N GLU A 51 0.43 1.80 19.42
CA GLU A 51 1.16 0.89 20.32
C GLU A 51 1.08 1.35 21.78
N ILE A 52 1.34 0.45 22.73
CA ILE A 52 1.22 0.75 24.16
C ILE A 52 2.11 1.92 24.62
N PHE A 53 3.25 2.12 23.95
CA PHE A 53 4.21 3.19 24.22
C PHE A 53 3.92 4.47 23.42
N ASN A 54 3.12 4.39 22.36
CA ASN A 54 2.67 5.52 21.55
C ASN A 54 1.15 5.38 21.24
N PRO A 55 0.29 5.44 22.28
CA PRO A 55 -1.15 5.22 22.11
C PRO A 55 -1.80 6.40 21.40
N ALA A 56 -2.83 6.13 20.62
CA ALA A 56 -3.64 7.17 19.99
C ALA A 56 -4.62 7.81 20.99
N ARG A 57 -5.22 8.95 20.63
CA ARG A 57 -6.29 9.55 21.44
C ARG A 57 -7.57 8.70 21.43
N ASP A 58 -8.00 8.30 20.24
CA ASP A 58 -9.20 7.51 20.01
C ASP A 58 -9.07 6.77 18.66
N CYS A 59 -10.05 5.93 18.30
CA CYS A 59 -10.02 5.25 17.00
C CYS A 59 -10.09 6.23 15.81
N ALA A 60 -10.72 7.41 15.97
CA ALA A 60 -10.71 8.43 14.93
C ALA A 60 -9.29 9.03 14.73
N ASP A 61 -8.48 9.08 15.78
CA ASP A 61 -7.09 9.55 15.73
C ASP A 61 -6.18 8.59 14.96
N ILE A 62 -6.46 7.29 15.07
CA ILE A 62 -5.85 6.26 14.22
C ILE A 62 -6.17 6.54 12.76
N VAL A 63 -7.44 6.75 12.40
CA VAL A 63 -7.85 7.04 11.01
C VAL A 63 -7.18 8.31 10.47
N ASP A 64 -7.08 9.35 11.29
CA ASP A 64 -6.55 10.65 10.90
C ASP A 64 -5.04 10.63 10.64
N GLN A 65 -4.29 9.86 11.44
CA GLN A 65 -2.83 9.89 11.43
C GLN A 65 -2.18 8.68 10.75
N LEU A 66 -2.93 7.58 10.53
CA LEU A 66 -2.43 6.38 9.87
C LEU A 66 -3.26 6.04 8.63
N PRO A 67 -2.84 6.55 7.45
CA PRO A 67 -3.53 6.33 6.19
C PRO A 67 -3.77 4.87 5.81
N GLU A 68 -2.85 3.99 6.20
CA GLU A 68 -2.79 2.55 5.93
C GLU A 68 -3.26 1.70 7.13
N ALA A 69 -3.98 2.30 8.09
CA ALA A 69 -4.50 1.55 9.23
C ALA A 69 -5.46 0.45 8.77
N GLU A 70 -5.36 -0.72 9.40
CA GLU A 70 -6.29 -1.84 9.22
C GLU A 70 -7.22 -1.97 10.43
N ASP A 71 -8.38 -2.60 10.26
CA ASP A 71 -9.24 -2.93 11.40
C ASP A 71 -8.50 -3.84 12.37
N GLY A 72 -8.64 -3.61 13.67
CA GLY A 72 -7.96 -4.44 14.65
C GLY A 72 -7.65 -3.71 15.94
N PHE A 73 -6.79 -4.34 16.75
CA PHE A 73 -6.43 -3.78 18.05
C PHE A 73 -5.43 -2.63 17.96
N TYR A 74 -5.75 -1.56 18.70
CA TYR A 74 -4.90 -0.40 18.94
C TYR A 74 -4.95 -0.01 20.42
N TRP A 75 -3.89 0.62 20.91
CA TRP A 75 -3.86 1.25 22.22
C TRP A 75 -4.31 2.70 22.12
N ILE A 76 -5.27 3.09 22.96
CA ILE A 76 -5.77 4.45 23.08
C ILE A 76 -5.57 5.00 24.50
N VAL A 77 -5.69 6.32 24.65
CA VAL A 77 -5.69 7.00 25.95
C VAL A 77 -7.13 7.40 26.31
N LEU A 78 -7.62 6.88 27.44
CA LEU A 78 -8.94 7.19 27.97
C LEU A 78 -8.96 8.57 28.66
N PRO A 79 -10.14 9.18 28.92
CA PRO A 79 -10.24 10.52 29.52
C PRO A 79 -9.49 10.71 30.84
N LYS A 80 -9.38 9.65 31.65
CA LYS A 80 -8.61 9.64 32.91
C LYS A 80 -7.10 9.49 32.73
N GLY A 81 -6.59 9.54 31.49
CA GLY A 81 -5.17 9.36 31.15
C GLY A 81 -4.70 7.91 31.12
N THR A 82 -5.57 6.95 31.43
CA THR A 82 -5.25 5.52 31.42
C THR A 82 -5.21 4.97 30.00
N LYS A 83 -4.25 4.09 29.72
CA LYS A 83 -4.12 3.43 28.41
C LYS A 83 -4.98 2.18 28.36
N HIS A 84 -5.73 1.99 27.28
CA HIS A 84 -6.58 0.82 27.08
C HIS A 84 -6.42 0.29 25.66
N LYS A 85 -6.39 -1.03 25.50
CA LYS A 85 -6.34 -1.69 24.19
C LYS A 85 -7.78 -1.87 23.71
N ILE A 86 -8.07 -1.52 22.47
CA ILE A 86 -9.41 -1.53 21.90
C ILE A 86 -9.39 -1.98 20.45
N TRP A 87 -10.44 -2.65 19.98
CA TRP A 87 -10.61 -2.93 18.57
C TRP A 87 -11.19 -1.72 17.86
N CYS A 88 -10.47 -1.18 16.88
CA CYS A 88 -10.93 -0.09 16.04
C CYS A 88 -11.39 -0.64 14.68
N ASP A 89 -12.57 -0.19 14.25
CA ASP A 89 -12.99 -0.21 12.85
C ASP A 89 -12.61 1.14 12.23
N VAL A 90 -11.70 1.09 11.27
CA VAL A 90 -11.07 2.26 10.63
C VAL A 90 -11.61 2.50 9.22
N HIS A 91 -12.55 1.67 8.74
CA HIS A 91 -13.05 1.73 7.37
C HIS A 91 -14.54 2.10 7.29
N THR A 92 -15.39 1.54 8.16
CA THR A 92 -16.85 1.67 8.02
C THR A 92 -17.29 3.11 8.25
N ASP A 93 -18.02 3.68 7.29
CA ASP A 93 -18.46 5.09 7.33
C ASP A 93 -17.33 6.08 7.60
N GLY A 94 -16.16 5.80 7.01
CA GLY A 94 -14.95 6.59 7.23
C GLY A 94 -14.18 6.25 8.49
N GLY A 95 -14.61 5.23 9.24
CA GLY A 95 -13.91 4.69 10.39
C GLY A 95 -14.08 5.50 11.67
N GLY A 96 -13.21 5.17 12.62
CA GLY A 96 -13.13 5.81 13.94
C GLY A 96 -14.04 5.16 14.97
N PHE A 97 -14.62 4.01 14.67
CA PHE A 97 -15.45 3.25 15.59
C PHE A 97 -14.59 2.36 16.50
N ALA A 98 -14.97 2.31 17.76
CA ALA A 98 -14.38 1.54 18.83
C ALA A 98 -15.37 0.46 19.27
N LEU A 99 -14.95 -0.81 19.28
CA LEU A 99 -15.78 -1.90 19.79
C LEU A 99 -15.88 -1.80 21.32
N VAL A 100 -17.10 -1.66 21.84
CA VAL A 100 -17.37 -1.48 23.28
C VAL A 100 -18.07 -2.68 23.92
N GLY A 101 -18.70 -3.52 23.11
CA GLY A 101 -19.36 -4.72 23.59
C GLY A 101 -19.73 -5.66 22.46
N MET A 102 -19.95 -6.91 22.83
CA MET A 102 -20.36 -7.95 21.91
C MET A 102 -21.23 -9.00 22.61
N LYS A 103 -22.07 -9.68 21.85
CA LYS A 103 -22.84 -10.84 22.30
C LYS A 103 -23.02 -11.83 21.16
N ASP A 104 -22.96 -13.11 21.46
CA ASP A 104 -23.16 -14.23 20.54
C ASP A 104 -24.64 -14.65 20.40
N SER A 105 -25.55 -13.82 20.89
CA SER A 105 -27.00 -14.04 20.85
C SER A 105 -27.75 -12.70 20.87
N PRO A 106 -29.02 -12.65 20.45
CA PRO A 106 -29.88 -11.48 20.66
C PRO A 106 -30.21 -11.21 22.14
N VAL A 107 -29.90 -12.14 23.05
CA VAL A 107 -30.18 -12.02 24.48
C VAL A 107 -29.34 -10.89 25.07
N SER A 108 -29.99 -9.76 25.32
CA SER A 108 -29.30 -8.54 25.68
C SER A 108 -28.86 -8.53 27.14
N TRP A 109 -29.52 -9.22 28.06
CA TRP A 109 -29.37 -9.00 29.52
C TRP A 109 -28.30 -9.78 30.25
N THR A 110 -27.93 -10.94 29.73
CA THR A 110 -26.88 -11.79 30.31
C THR A 110 -25.48 -11.33 29.91
N VAL A 111 -25.34 -10.21 29.20
CA VAL A 111 -24.05 -9.71 28.73
C VAL A 111 -23.26 -9.18 29.94
N PRO A 112 -22.16 -9.85 30.35
CA PRO A 112 -21.38 -9.38 31.48
C PRO A 112 -20.63 -8.09 31.12
N SER A 113 -20.10 -7.41 32.12
CA SER A 113 -19.20 -6.28 31.94
C SER A 113 -17.93 -6.50 32.73
N ASN A 114 -16.78 -6.17 32.16
CA ASN A 114 -15.47 -6.30 32.81
C ASN A 114 -14.49 -5.25 32.27
N SER A 115 -13.23 -5.28 32.70
CA SER A 115 -12.22 -4.29 32.30
C SER A 115 -11.36 -4.72 31.09
N THR A 116 -11.68 -5.83 30.41
CA THR A 116 -10.87 -6.37 29.32
C THR A 116 -11.23 -5.74 27.97
N PRO A 117 -10.30 -5.71 27.00
CA PRO A 117 -10.61 -5.34 25.63
C PRO A 117 -11.65 -6.29 25.01
N VAL A 118 -12.61 -5.72 24.30
CA VAL A 118 -13.58 -6.51 23.53
C VAL A 118 -12.91 -6.97 22.23
N ASP A 119 -12.92 -8.28 21.99
CA ASP A 119 -12.44 -8.92 20.77
C ASP A 119 -13.66 -9.34 19.93
N PRO A 120 -13.83 -8.94 18.67
CA PRO A 120 -14.98 -9.32 17.85
C PRO A 120 -15.36 -10.80 17.81
N GLN A 121 -14.41 -11.71 18.04
CA GLN A 121 -14.61 -13.16 18.06
C GLN A 121 -14.37 -13.78 19.45
N GLY A 122 -14.14 -12.94 20.46
CA GLY A 122 -13.96 -13.34 21.85
C GLY A 122 -15.26 -13.61 22.61
N PRO A 123 -15.16 -13.85 23.92
CA PRO A 123 -16.32 -14.12 24.76
C PRO A 123 -17.21 -12.87 24.91
N PRO A 124 -18.54 -13.02 24.99
CA PRO A 124 -19.47 -11.92 25.21
C PRO A 124 -19.17 -11.09 26.46
N HIS A 125 -19.03 -9.77 26.30
CA HIS A 125 -18.97 -8.81 27.39
C HIS A 125 -19.05 -7.37 26.88
N TRP A 126 -19.26 -6.43 27.80
CA TRP A 126 -18.99 -5.00 27.67
C TRP A 126 -17.64 -4.64 28.31
N SER A 127 -16.96 -3.64 27.77
CA SER A 127 -15.79 -3.03 28.43
C SER A 127 -16.20 -1.86 29.32
N SER A 128 -16.22 -2.10 30.64
CA SER A 128 -16.49 -1.09 31.68
C SER A 128 -15.48 0.07 31.69
N ASN A 129 -14.27 -0.14 31.17
CA ASN A 129 -13.24 0.91 31.08
C ASN A 129 -13.63 2.04 30.12
N LEU A 130 -14.62 1.82 29.27
CA LEU A 130 -15.06 2.78 28.25
C LEU A 130 -16.26 3.62 28.72
N GLY A 131 -16.75 3.44 29.93
CA GLY A 131 -17.95 4.12 30.43
C GLY A 131 -17.87 5.65 30.41
N ASP A 132 -16.69 6.24 30.61
CA ASP A 132 -16.52 7.71 30.61
C ASP A 132 -16.23 8.28 29.20
N VAL A 133 -16.23 7.46 28.16
CA VAL A 133 -16.00 7.90 26.79
C VAL A 133 -17.23 8.64 26.27
N LYS A 134 -17.02 9.86 25.75
CA LYS A 134 -18.10 10.63 25.10
C LYS A 134 -18.42 10.04 23.73
N VAL A 135 -19.67 9.60 23.58
CA VAL A 135 -20.22 8.97 22.39
C VAL A 135 -20.89 10.02 21.50
N LEU A 136 -20.42 10.12 20.26
CA LEU A 136 -21.06 10.84 19.18
C LEU A 136 -22.00 9.92 18.38
N ASP A 137 -21.50 8.73 18.02
CA ASP A 137 -22.31 7.72 17.34
C ASP A 137 -22.30 6.42 18.13
N PHE A 138 -23.49 5.87 18.39
CA PHE A 138 -23.65 4.52 18.94
C PHE A 138 -24.14 3.59 17.84
N ARG A 139 -23.30 2.65 17.42
CA ARG A 139 -23.54 1.72 16.32
C ARG A 139 -23.91 0.35 16.84
N VAL A 140 -24.91 -0.25 16.21
CA VAL A 140 -25.36 -1.62 16.49
C VAL A 140 -25.30 -2.39 15.18
N GLN A 141 -24.61 -3.53 15.23
CA GLN A 141 -24.42 -4.41 14.10
C GLN A 141 -24.81 -5.83 14.52
N PHE A 142 -25.48 -6.57 13.65
CA PHE A 142 -25.64 -8.01 13.86
C PHE A 142 -25.52 -8.85 12.59
N SER A 143 -25.03 -10.07 12.77
CA SER A 143 -24.77 -11.07 11.73
C SER A 143 -25.36 -12.42 12.10
N THR A 144 -25.54 -13.28 11.09
CA THR A 144 -25.92 -14.69 11.26
C THR A 144 -24.72 -15.64 11.35
N ASP A 145 -23.50 -15.11 11.25
CA ASP A 145 -22.25 -15.86 11.43
C ASP A 145 -21.35 -15.17 12.45
N LYS A 146 -20.33 -15.90 12.92
CA LYS A 146 -19.37 -15.46 13.96
C LYS A 146 -18.49 -14.28 13.52
N GLY A 147 -18.52 -13.90 12.24
CA GLY A 147 -17.84 -12.73 11.71
C GLY A 147 -18.80 -11.70 11.13
N PHE A 148 -18.22 -10.68 10.51
CA PHE A 148 -18.97 -9.57 9.90
C PHE A 148 -19.49 -9.89 8.49
N GLU A 149 -19.14 -11.04 7.91
CA GLU A 149 -19.33 -11.34 6.48
C GLU A 149 -20.80 -11.39 6.07
N ARG A 150 -21.69 -11.94 6.89
CA ARG A 150 -23.14 -12.00 6.61
C ARG A 150 -23.95 -11.05 7.49
N THR A 151 -23.39 -9.86 7.75
CA THR A 151 -24.10 -8.78 8.44
C THR A 151 -25.48 -8.55 7.83
N LYS A 152 -26.52 -8.57 8.68
CA LYS A 152 -27.93 -8.44 8.27
C LYS A 152 -28.52 -7.07 8.54
N ALA A 153 -28.03 -6.40 9.57
CA ALA A 153 -28.31 -5.00 9.84
C ALA A 153 -27.10 -4.35 10.49
N ASP A 154 -26.86 -3.10 10.13
CA ASP A 154 -25.76 -2.29 10.64
C ASP A 154 -26.16 -0.82 10.60
N TRP A 155 -26.34 -0.20 11.75
CA TRP A 155 -26.78 1.19 11.83
C TRP A 155 -26.11 1.89 13.00
N PHE A 156 -26.10 3.22 12.95
CA PHE A 156 -25.76 4.02 14.13
C PHE A 156 -26.77 5.12 14.41
N TYR A 157 -26.86 5.45 15.69
CA TYR A 157 -27.56 6.63 16.19
C TYR A 157 -26.56 7.78 16.32
N ARG A 158 -26.77 8.87 15.58
CA ARG A 158 -26.05 10.13 15.81
C ARG A 158 -26.67 10.82 17.02
N LEU A 159 -25.89 11.07 18.06
CA LEU A 159 -26.36 11.69 19.30
C LEU A 159 -26.09 13.20 19.29
N ASN A 160 -27.09 13.98 19.65
CA ASN A 160 -26.95 15.43 19.85
C ASN A 160 -27.80 15.89 21.05
N PRO A 161 -27.18 16.21 22.21
CA PRO A 161 -25.74 16.28 22.46
C PRO A 161 -25.07 14.91 22.64
N GLN A 162 -23.74 14.89 22.53
CA GLN A 162 -22.91 13.76 22.95
C GLN A 162 -23.13 13.41 24.43
N ARG A 163 -22.93 12.15 24.80
CA ARG A 163 -23.05 11.67 26.19
C ARG A 163 -22.02 10.61 26.51
N GLU A 164 -21.72 10.43 27.79
CA GLU A 164 -20.84 9.35 28.23
C GLU A 164 -21.48 7.99 27.96
N PHE A 165 -20.66 7.01 27.59
CA PHE A 165 -21.13 5.67 27.26
C PHE A 165 -21.86 5.00 28.43
N GLY A 166 -21.39 5.24 29.66
CA GLY A 166 -22.05 4.77 30.87
C GLY A 166 -23.40 5.43 31.17
N ASP A 167 -23.75 6.52 30.49
CA ASP A 167 -25.04 7.20 30.58
C ASP A 167 -25.78 7.20 29.22
N ILE A 168 -25.48 6.21 28.37
CA ILE A 168 -26.07 6.13 27.02
C ILE A 168 -27.59 6.02 27.10
N PHE A 169 -28.12 5.30 28.10
CA PHE A 169 -29.54 5.18 28.37
C PHE A 169 -30.03 6.29 29.29
N SER A 170 -31.19 6.83 28.98
CA SER A 170 -31.79 7.92 29.74
C SER A 170 -33.30 7.88 29.70
N VAL A 171 -33.91 8.44 30.74
CA VAL A 171 -35.37 8.61 30.87
C VAL A 171 -35.73 10.05 30.54
N ASN A 172 -36.82 10.27 29.80
CA ASN A 172 -37.34 11.59 29.45
C ASN A 172 -36.34 12.54 28.72
N LYS A 173 -35.19 12.04 28.26
CA LYS A 173 -34.21 12.80 27.47
C LYS A 173 -34.30 12.40 25.99
N GLY A 174 -35.40 12.80 25.37
CA GLY A 174 -35.73 12.52 23.96
C GLY A 174 -36.56 11.26 23.72
N CYS A 175 -36.78 10.46 24.78
CA CYS A 175 -37.73 9.35 24.79
C CYS A 175 -39.07 9.74 25.41
N PRO A 176 -40.20 9.12 25.01
CA PRO A 176 -41.51 9.34 25.62
C PRO A 176 -41.53 9.12 27.14
N TYR A 177 -42.51 9.70 27.82
CA TYR A 177 -42.64 9.66 29.28
C TYR A 177 -42.57 8.22 29.84
N LEU A 178 -41.76 8.01 30.88
CA LEU A 178 -41.52 6.72 31.56
C LEU A 178 -40.95 5.60 30.68
N GLN A 179 -40.30 5.96 29.57
CA GLN A 179 -39.60 5.00 28.70
C GLN A 179 -38.10 5.30 28.72
N ALA A 180 -37.31 4.31 29.14
CA ALA A 180 -35.86 4.43 29.12
C ALA A 180 -35.31 3.96 27.77
N GLY A 181 -34.31 4.69 27.27
CA GLY A 181 -33.75 4.37 25.96
C GLY A 181 -32.61 5.29 25.55
N ILE A 182 -32.14 5.08 24.32
CA ILE A 182 -31.19 5.97 23.66
C ILE A 182 -32.00 7.08 23.01
N GLY A 183 -32.05 8.23 23.66
CA GLY A 183 -32.81 9.41 23.22
C GLY A 183 -31.91 10.55 22.74
N ASN A 184 -32.53 11.62 22.23
CA ASN A 184 -31.85 12.76 21.59
C ASN A 184 -31.02 12.34 20.37
N ILE A 185 -31.61 11.44 19.57
CA ILE A 185 -31.04 10.99 18.31
C ILE A 185 -31.30 12.08 17.26
N GLU A 186 -30.22 12.58 16.66
CA GLU A 186 -30.28 13.56 15.58
C GLU A 186 -30.75 12.89 14.29
N PHE A 187 -30.11 11.79 13.92
CA PHE A 187 -30.48 10.94 12.79
C PHE A 187 -30.01 9.49 12.98
N VAL A 188 -30.58 8.60 12.17
CA VAL A 188 -30.14 7.21 12.04
C VAL A 188 -29.60 6.97 10.64
N LYS A 189 -28.40 6.41 10.55
CA LYS A 189 -27.77 6.03 9.28
C LYS A 189 -27.65 4.51 9.20
N ASP A 190 -28.09 3.95 8.08
CA ASP A 190 -27.87 2.55 7.73
C ASP A 190 -26.57 2.40 6.97
N LEU A 191 -25.69 1.58 7.50
CA LEU A 191 -24.34 1.34 6.99
C LEU A 191 -24.31 0.30 5.87
N LEU A 192 -25.37 -0.51 5.70
CA LEU A 192 -25.48 -1.39 4.54
C LEU A 192 -25.78 -0.61 3.26
N THR A 193 -26.55 0.47 3.36
CA THR A 193 -26.86 1.37 2.24
C THR A 193 -26.07 2.67 2.23
N GLN A 194 -25.30 2.95 3.28
CA GLN A 194 -24.56 4.20 3.46
C GLN A 194 -25.45 5.45 3.43
N SER A 195 -26.74 5.31 3.77
CA SER A 195 -27.74 6.37 3.65
C SER A 195 -28.35 6.74 5.00
N VAL A 196 -28.60 8.03 5.21
CA VAL A 196 -29.41 8.49 6.33
C VAL A 196 -30.85 8.07 6.08
N LEU A 197 -31.39 7.21 6.95
CA LEU A 197 -32.72 6.65 6.78
C LEU A 197 -33.80 7.60 7.30
N THR A 198 -33.50 8.34 8.37
CA THR A 198 -34.47 9.24 9.00
C THR A 198 -33.79 10.25 9.93
N ASN A 199 -34.32 11.48 9.92
CA ASN A 199 -34.00 12.53 10.89
C ASN A 199 -35.15 12.72 11.91
N ASN A 200 -36.26 11.99 11.71
CA ASN A 200 -37.46 12.07 12.55
C ASN A 200 -37.40 11.11 13.74
N PHE A 201 -36.54 10.10 13.69
CA PHE A 201 -36.34 9.15 14.78
C PHE A 201 -35.56 9.78 15.93
N LYS A 202 -36.15 9.82 17.12
CA LYS A 202 -35.62 10.49 18.32
C LYS A 202 -35.28 9.56 19.48
N CYS A 203 -35.88 8.37 19.52
CA CYS A 203 -35.70 7.45 20.64
C CYS A 203 -35.74 5.97 20.24
N SER A 204 -34.68 5.24 20.60
CA SER A 204 -34.70 3.78 20.68
C SER A 204 -35.08 3.36 22.10
N LYS A 205 -36.33 2.93 22.31
CA LYS A 205 -36.80 2.48 23.62
C LYS A 205 -36.17 1.14 23.94
N PHE A 206 -35.47 1.09 25.06
CA PHE A 206 -34.78 -0.10 25.52
C PHE A 206 -35.66 -0.94 26.45
N GLY A 207 -36.32 -0.30 27.40
CA GLY A 207 -37.06 -0.93 28.50
C GLY A 207 -37.98 0.06 29.20
N PRO A 208 -38.95 -0.39 30.01
CA PRO A 208 -39.79 0.51 30.76
C PRO A 208 -38.96 1.16 31.88
N HIS A 209 -39.46 2.26 32.44
CA HIS A 209 -38.83 2.87 33.59
C HIS A 209 -38.88 1.92 34.81
N THR A 210 -37.73 1.37 35.18
CA THR A 210 -37.54 0.55 36.39
C THR A 210 -36.71 1.29 37.44
N HIS A 211 -36.57 0.69 38.62
CA HIS A 211 -35.64 1.15 39.66
C HIS A 211 -34.20 1.22 39.13
N ASP A 212 -33.40 2.19 39.57
CA ASP A 212 -32.02 2.43 39.08
C ASP A 212 -31.06 1.24 39.24
N MET A 213 -31.43 0.28 40.08
CA MET A 213 -30.65 -0.94 40.32
C MET A 213 -31.02 -2.11 39.39
N LEU A 214 -31.99 -1.94 38.48
CA LEU A 214 -32.46 -2.95 37.53
C LEU A 214 -32.64 -2.39 36.12
N GLY A 215 -32.58 -3.25 35.11
CA GLY A 215 -32.84 -2.88 33.72
C GLY A 215 -31.84 -1.86 33.20
N TRP A 216 -32.32 -0.73 32.67
CA TRP A 216 -31.49 0.30 32.05
C TRP A 216 -30.56 1.02 33.05
N GLY A 217 -31.01 1.22 34.31
CA GLY A 217 -30.18 1.87 35.34
C GLY A 217 -29.00 0.98 35.73
N LYS A 218 -29.25 -0.33 35.90
CA LYS A 218 -28.20 -1.33 36.11
C LYS A 218 -27.28 -1.44 34.91
N MET A 219 -27.80 -1.34 33.68
CA MET A 219 -26.97 -1.30 32.48
C MET A 219 -25.98 -0.12 32.54
N ASN A 220 -26.46 1.11 32.76
CA ASN A 220 -25.60 2.29 32.91
C ASN A 220 -24.52 2.08 33.99
N TYR A 221 -24.90 1.50 35.13
CA TYR A 221 -23.95 1.13 36.18
C TYR A 221 -22.90 0.14 35.67
N CYS A 222 -23.31 -0.96 35.02
CA CYS A 222 -22.42 -2.00 34.49
C CYS A 222 -21.54 -1.51 33.33
N LEU A 223 -21.95 -0.48 32.59
CA LEU A 223 -21.08 0.14 31.58
C LEU A 223 -19.89 0.91 32.20
N ARG A 224 -19.91 1.15 33.52
CA ARG A 224 -18.78 1.73 34.29
C ARG A 224 -18.17 0.77 35.32
N HIS A 225 -18.84 -0.33 35.62
CA HIS A 225 -18.46 -1.24 36.69
C HIS A 225 -18.52 -2.69 36.22
N GLN A 226 -17.67 -3.54 36.79
CA GLN A 226 -17.71 -4.96 36.50
C GLN A 226 -19.02 -5.59 37.02
N CYS A 227 -19.69 -6.35 36.16
CA CYS A 227 -20.92 -7.07 36.44
C CYS A 227 -20.83 -8.47 35.83
N ASN A 228 -20.60 -9.49 36.65
CA ASN A 228 -20.36 -10.85 36.17
C ASN A 228 -21.63 -11.53 35.60
N ASN A 229 -22.80 -11.19 36.13
CA ASN A 229 -24.08 -11.80 35.77
C ASN A 229 -24.89 -10.96 34.75
N GLY A 230 -24.27 -9.92 34.19
CA GLY A 230 -24.95 -8.93 33.35
C GLY A 230 -25.77 -7.92 34.16
N TYR A 231 -26.77 -7.30 33.53
CA TYR A 231 -27.50 -6.17 34.11
C TYR A 231 -28.97 -6.45 34.45
N ALA A 232 -29.51 -7.63 34.11
CA ALA A 232 -30.83 -8.03 34.55
C ALA A 232 -30.87 -8.56 35.98
N ILE A 233 -29.73 -8.90 36.58
CA ILE A 233 -29.67 -9.65 37.84
C ILE A 233 -29.25 -8.72 38.97
N LEU A 234 -30.05 -8.71 40.05
CA LEU A 234 -29.69 -8.08 41.32
C LEU A 234 -29.26 -9.16 42.31
N ASP A 235 -27.95 -9.36 42.41
CA ASP A 235 -27.34 -10.45 43.18
C ASP A 235 -27.74 -10.45 44.67
N VAL A 236 -28.02 -9.27 45.25
CA VAL A 236 -28.31 -9.11 46.68
C VAL A 236 -29.63 -9.76 47.11
N ILE A 237 -30.62 -9.85 46.21
CA ILE A 237 -31.95 -10.42 46.52
C ILE A 237 -32.41 -11.48 45.51
N ASN A 238 -31.51 -11.93 44.63
CA ASN A 238 -31.78 -12.92 43.57
C ASN A 238 -32.98 -12.56 42.66
N LEU A 239 -33.14 -11.27 42.35
CA LEU A 239 -34.20 -10.76 41.48
C LEU A 239 -33.67 -10.62 40.05
N GLN A 240 -34.40 -11.17 39.08
CA GLN A 240 -34.06 -11.14 37.65
C GLN A 240 -35.09 -10.34 36.86
N TYR A 241 -34.60 -9.41 36.02
CA TYR A 241 -35.39 -8.55 35.16
C TYR A 241 -34.97 -8.71 33.69
N ASP A 242 -35.54 -9.70 33.00
CA ASP A 242 -35.15 -10.16 31.67
C ASP A 242 -36.27 -10.09 30.62
N ILE A 243 -37.39 -9.47 30.96
CA ILE A 243 -38.56 -9.38 30.08
C ILE A 243 -38.36 -8.38 28.91
N PHE A 244 -37.46 -7.41 29.06
CA PHE A 244 -37.22 -6.34 28.08
C PHE A 244 -35.74 -6.00 27.96
N GLY A 245 -35.33 -5.60 26.75
CA GLY A 245 -34.02 -5.02 26.49
C GLY A 245 -33.66 -5.15 25.02
N ALA A 246 -33.76 -4.06 24.26
CA ALA A 246 -33.49 -4.10 22.83
C ALA A 246 -32.95 -2.80 22.26
N TYR A 247 -32.25 -2.95 21.13
CA TYR A 247 -31.77 -1.87 20.29
C TYR A 247 -32.53 -1.92 18.96
N SER A 248 -33.13 -0.80 18.58
CA SER A 248 -33.97 -0.73 17.39
C SER A 248 -34.00 0.65 16.76
N TYR A 249 -34.46 0.74 15.53
CA TYR A 249 -34.85 2.02 14.93
C TYR A 249 -36.06 1.84 14.01
N SER A 250 -36.77 2.93 13.74
CA SER A 250 -37.83 3.00 12.73
C SER A 250 -37.55 4.11 11.75
N ALA A 251 -37.60 3.81 10.45
CA ALA A 251 -37.58 4.80 9.39
C ALA A 251 -38.91 5.57 9.26
N VAL A 252 -39.99 5.07 9.87
CA VAL A 252 -41.36 5.59 9.74
C VAL A 252 -41.79 6.39 10.97
N SER A 253 -41.44 5.93 12.16
CA SER A 253 -41.91 6.49 13.44
C SER A 253 -40.80 7.27 14.15
N SER A 254 -41.18 8.19 15.03
CA SER A 254 -40.22 8.98 15.85
C SER A 254 -39.58 8.18 16.99
N PHE A 255 -40.06 6.97 17.26
CA PHE A 255 -39.50 6.04 18.23
C PHE A 255 -39.79 4.60 17.82
N SER A 256 -39.03 3.66 18.39
CA SER A 256 -39.23 2.21 18.22
C SER A 256 -38.82 1.47 19.49
N GLY A 257 -38.99 0.15 19.51
CA GLY A 257 -38.65 -0.71 20.65
C GLY A 257 -39.90 -1.40 21.18
N MET A 258 -39.95 -1.68 22.48
CA MET A 258 -41.06 -2.41 23.12
C MET A 258 -42.44 -1.97 22.62
N ASN A 259 -43.29 -2.94 22.27
CA ASN A 259 -44.66 -2.70 21.76
C ASN A 259 -44.76 -1.79 20.51
N HIS A 260 -43.66 -1.55 19.82
CA HIS A 260 -43.64 -0.70 18.63
C HIS A 260 -42.92 -1.37 17.47
N ASN A 261 -43.49 -1.17 16.29
CA ASN A 261 -42.88 -1.67 15.07
C ASN A 261 -41.57 -0.93 14.78
N SER A 262 -40.61 -1.64 14.21
CA SER A 262 -39.28 -1.13 13.89
C SER A 262 -38.81 -1.60 12.52
N THR A 263 -37.90 -0.85 11.92
CA THR A 263 -37.22 -1.21 10.68
C THR A 263 -36.16 -2.29 10.93
N ALA A 264 -35.43 -2.17 12.04
CA ALA A 264 -34.57 -3.22 12.56
C ALA A 264 -34.68 -3.30 14.08
N PHE A 265 -34.46 -4.49 14.64
CA PHE A 265 -34.56 -4.80 16.06
C PHE A 265 -33.56 -5.88 16.42
N VAL A 266 -32.83 -5.72 17.51
CA VAL A 266 -32.07 -6.80 18.13
C VAL A 266 -32.16 -6.69 19.65
N GLY A 267 -32.54 -7.78 20.29
CA GLY A 267 -32.83 -7.77 21.71
C GLY A 267 -34.06 -8.62 22.01
N CYS A 268 -34.76 -8.23 23.07
CA CYS A 268 -35.88 -8.99 23.57
C CYS A 268 -37.06 -8.11 23.94
N ASP A 269 -38.25 -8.63 23.67
CA ASP A 269 -39.54 -8.00 23.90
C ASP A 269 -40.49 -9.04 24.50
N HIS A 270 -41.01 -8.77 25.70
CA HIS A 270 -41.84 -9.70 26.49
C HIS A 270 -41.24 -11.11 26.62
N GLY A 271 -39.94 -11.18 26.91
CA GLY A 271 -39.20 -12.44 27.08
C GLY A 271 -38.87 -13.19 25.79
N LYS A 272 -39.26 -12.66 24.61
CA LYS A 272 -38.87 -13.24 23.31
C LYS A 272 -37.70 -12.47 22.71
N CYS A 273 -36.61 -13.16 22.43
CA CYS A 273 -35.38 -12.58 21.91
C CYS A 273 -35.16 -12.92 20.44
N CYS A 274 -34.80 -11.92 19.64
CA CYS A 274 -34.48 -12.11 18.23
C CYS A 274 -33.66 -10.95 17.66
N ALA A 275 -33.08 -11.22 16.51
CA ALA A 275 -32.65 -10.20 15.55
C ALA A 275 -33.63 -10.17 14.39
N CYS A 276 -34.24 -9.02 14.14
CA CYS A 276 -35.20 -8.81 13.08
C CYS A 276 -34.78 -7.63 12.20
N PHE A 277 -34.94 -7.77 10.89
CA PHE A 277 -34.52 -6.79 9.90
C PHE A 277 -35.37 -6.86 8.62
N GLY A 278 -35.44 -5.73 7.92
CA GLY A 278 -36.03 -5.64 6.59
C GLY A 278 -35.07 -5.95 5.45
N PRO A 279 -35.56 -5.95 4.19
CA PRO A 279 -34.71 -5.96 3.01
C PRO A 279 -33.75 -4.76 3.01
N LYS A 280 -32.59 -4.92 2.38
CA LYS A 280 -31.56 -3.87 2.27
C LYS A 280 -32.15 -2.59 1.66
N GLY A 281 -32.02 -1.46 2.35
CA GLY A 281 -32.57 -0.17 1.93
C GLY A 281 -34.08 0.01 2.14
N GLY A 282 -34.74 -0.96 2.76
CA GLY A 282 -36.14 -0.85 3.16
C GLY A 282 -36.38 0.31 4.14
N ARG A 283 -37.44 1.09 3.90
CA ARG A 283 -37.82 2.25 4.73
C ARG A 283 -39.16 2.08 5.46
N GLN A 284 -39.64 0.85 5.56
CA GLN A 284 -40.83 0.51 6.34
C GLN A 284 -40.44 -0.08 7.69
N ASN A 285 -41.44 -0.37 8.52
CA ASN A 285 -41.23 -1.25 9.66
C ASN A 285 -41.40 -2.70 9.23
N TYR A 286 -40.48 -3.55 9.66
CA TYR A 286 -40.37 -4.96 9.28
C TYR A 286 -40.47 -5.90 10.48
N CYS A 287 -40.34 -5.34 11.68
CA CYS A 287 -40.32 -6.04 12.94
C CYS A 287 -41.44 -5.50 13.80
N SER A 288 -42.25 -6.40 14.33
CA SER A 288 -43.33 -6.12 15.28
C SER A 288 -43.01 -6.77 16.62
N SER A 289 -43.85 -6.50 17.62
CA SER A 289 -43.75 -7.05 18.97
C SER A 289 -43.58 -8.58 18.97
N ASN A 290 -42.99 -9.11 20.03
CA ASN A 290 -42.79 -10.56 20.20
C ASN A 290 -41.99 -11.23 19.07
N CYS A 291 -41.06 -10.50 18.45
CA CYS A 291 -40.22 -11.02 17.36
C CYS A 291 -41.02 -11.48 16.14
N THR A 292 -42.01 -10.69 15.75
CA THR A 292 -42.87 -11.00 14.60
C THR A 292 -42.42 -10.25 13.35
N ALA A 293 -42.25 -10.96 12.23
CA ALA A 293 -41.98 -10.35 10.94
C ALA A 293 -43.25 -9.73 10.33
N ILE A 294 -43.14 -8.51 9.82
CA ILE A 294 -44.19 -7.80 9.07
C ILE A 294 -43.60 -7.19 7.79
N ASN A 295 -44.43 -6.85 6.81
CA ASN A 295 -44.02 -6.15 5.57
C ASN A 295 -42.80 -6.77 4.85
N GLY A 296 -42.64 -8.10 4.89
CA GLY A 296 -41.50 -8.81 4.31
C GLY A 296 -40.23 -8.82 5.16
N GLY A 297 -40.33 -8.52 6.46
CA GLY A 297 -39.25 -8.65 7.41
C GLY A 297 -38.77 -10.09 7.62
N THR A 298 -37.54 -10.23 8.12
CA THR A 298 -36.93 -11.52 8.48
C THR A 298 -36.57 -11.51 9.95
N VAL A 299 -36.90 -12.61 10.65
CA VAL A 299 -36.58 -12.84 12.06
C VAL A 299 -35.56 -13.97 12.17
N LYS A 300 -34.56 -13.78 13.04
CA LYS A 300 -33.55 -14.77 13.40
C LYS A 300 -33.46 -14.86 14.92
N MET A 301 -33.54 -16.09 15.43
CA MET A 301 -33.41 -16.34 16.88
C MET A 301 -31.95 -16.41 17.32
N GLU A 302 -31.05 -16.73 16.39
CA GLU A 302 -29.60 -16.74 16.60
C GLU A 302 -28.97 -15.60 15.81
N ALA A 303 -28.16 -14.79 16.47
CA ALA A 303 -27.40 -13.71 15.87
C ALA A 303 -26.22 -13.32 16.74
N PHE A 304 -25.13 -12.93 16.10
CA PHE A 304 -23.97 -12.28 16.74
C PHE A 304 -24.17 -10.77 16.65
N VAL A 305 -23.96 -10.07 17.75
CA VAL A 305 -24.27 -8.65 17.93
C VAL A 305 -23.02 -7.92 18.41
N TRP A 306 -22.69 -6.80 17.78
CA TRP A 306 -21.58 -5.94 18.15
C TRP A 306 -22.06 -4.51 18.36
N PHE A 307 -21.49 -3.89 19.38
CA PHE A 307 -21.79 -2.53 19.79
C PHE A 307 -20.54 -1.68 19.65
N TRP A 308 -20.65 -0.60 18.91
CA TRP A 308 -19.55 0.29 18.63
C TRP A 308 -19.86 1.72 19.03
N VAL A 309 -18.82 2.46 19.38
CA VAL A 309 -18.91 3.90 19.63
C VAL A 309 -17.93 4.66 18.76
N ARG A 310 -18.33 5.83 18.29
CA ARG A 310 -17.43 6.82 17.70
C ARG A 310 -17.49 8.08 18.53
N THR A 311 -16.34 8.60 18.94
CA THR A 311 -16.23 9.75 19.86
C THR A 311 -16.31 11.09 19.12
N ARG A 312 -15.85 11.08 17.87
CA ARG A 312 -15.81 12.21 16.95
C ARG A 312 -15.70 11.67 15.53
N MET A 313 -16.09 12.48 14.56
CA MET A 313 -15.76 12.16 13.17
C MET A 313 -14.24 12.23 12.97
N PRO A 314 -13.64 11.26 12.26
CA PRO A 314 -12.31 11.42 11.71
C PRO A 314 -12.25 12.68 10.86
N GLU A 315 -11.22 13.47 11.06
CA GLU A 315 -11.00 14.70 10.31
C GLU A 315 -10.54 14.43 8.87
N ARG A 316 -10.03 13.23 8.56
CA ARG A 316 -9.55 12.84 7.22
C ARG A 316 -10.59 13.02 6.11
N LEU A 317 -11.88 12.92 6.43
CA LEU A 317 -12.96 12.99 5.43
C LEU A 317 -13.58 14.37 5.24
N TRP A 318 -13.45 15.31 6.18
CA TRP A 318 -14.29 16.53 6.17
C TRP A 318 -13.66 17.76 6.83
N LYS A 319 -12.41 18.11 6.54
CA LYS A 319 -11.86 19.39 7.03
C LYS A 319 -12.45 20.65 6.36
N ARG A 320 -13.33 20.51 5.34
CA ARG A 320 -13.45 21.52 4.26
C ARG A 320 -14.91 21.64 3.80
N CYS A 321 -15.57 22.73 4.20
CA CYS A 321 -16.93 23.05 3.75
C CYS A 321 -16.89 23.45 2.25
N MET A 322 -17.60 22.72 1.41
CA MET A 322 -17.61 22.92 -0.05
C MET A 322 -18.70 23.91 -0.45
N GLU A 323 -18.33 25.17 -0.73
CA GLU A 323 -19.25 26.14 -1.33
C GLU A 323 -19.33 25.98 -2.84
N PHE A 324 -20.50 26.26 -3.39
CA PHE A 324 -20.74 26.33 -4.82
C PHE A 324 -21.85 27.32 -5.14
N VAL A 325 -21.94 27.74 -6.39
CA VAL A 325 -22.95 28.69 -6.86
C VAL A 325 -23.78 28.01 -7.92
N VAL A 326 -25.10 28.02 -7.75
CA VAL A 326 -26.07 27.46 -8.69
C VAL A 326 -27.04 28.55 -9.15
N LYS A 327 -27.45 28.53 -10.42
CA LYS A 327 -28.51 29.42 -10.90
C LYS A 327 -29.87 28.87 -10.45
N ASN A 328 -30.64 29.68 -9.74
CA ASN A 328 -32.01 29.32 -9.41
C ASN A 328 -32.91 29.38 -10.67
N SER A 329 -34.16 28.94 -10.52
CA SER A 329 -35.17 28.94 -11.59
C SER A 329 -35.47 30.33 -12.18
N ALA A 330 -35.10 31.41 -11.50
CA ALA A 330 -35.18 32.79 -11.99
C ALA A 330 -33.88 33.28 -12.65
N GLY A 331 -32.90 32.39 -12.88
CA GLY A 331 -31.62 32.71 -13.51
C GLY A 331 -30.61 33.43 -12.60
N LYS A 332 -30.95 33.65 -11.32
CA LYS A 332 -30.10 34.34 -10.34
C LYS A 332 -29.12 33.36 -9.70
N LEU A 333 -27.86 33.76 -9.59
CA LEU A 333 -26.82 32.97 -8.92
C LEU A 333 -27.05 32.95 -7.40
N GLU A 334 -27.19 31.74 -6.84
CA GLU A 334 -27.35 31.49 -5.41
C GLU A 334 -26.18 30.65 -4.90
N LYS A 335 -25.66 31.02 -3.73
CA LYS A 335 -24.56 30.32 -3.07
C LYS A 335 -25.10 29.19 -2.19
N HIS A 336 -24.50 28.03 -2.27
CA HIS A 336 -24.83 26.83 -1.52
C HIS A 336 -23.55 26.21 -0.94
N PHE A 337 -23.68 25.36 0.07
CA PHE A 337 -22.59 24.51 0.56
C PHE A 337 -23.05 23.05 0.68
N ILE A 338 -22.12 22.10 0.56
CA ILE A 338 -22.38 20.69 0.90
C ILE A 338 -22.23 20.53 2.41
N ASP A 339 -23.32 20.13 3.05
CA ASP A 339 -23.30 19.80 4.47
C ASP A 339 -22.43 18.55 4.70
N PRO A 340 -21.31 18.64 5.46
CA PRO A 340 -20.41 17.52 5.67
C PRO A 340 -21.00 16.40 6.54
N GLN A 341 -22.12 16.65 7.23
CA GLN A 341 -22.82 15.67 8.06
C GLN A 341 -23.84 14.87 7.25
N THR A 342 -24.55 15.50 6.30
CA THR A 342 -25.64 14.87 5.55
C THR A 342 -25.28 14.58 4.09
N GLY A 343 -24.25 15.22 3.55
CA GLY A 343 -23.86 15.14 2.13
C GLY A 343 -24.80 15.91 1.18
N THR A 344 -25.70 16.75 1.70
CA THR A 344 -26.71 17.45 0.90
C THR A 344 -26.37 18.93 0.68
N ALA A 345 -26.78 19.45 -0.48
CA ALA A 345 -26.70 20.86 -0.82
C ALA A 345 -27.60 21.73 0.09
N GLN A 346 -27.03 22.71 0.80
CA GLN A 346 -27.72 23.67 1.64
C GLN A 346 -27.49 25.09 1.13
N LYS A 347 -28.51 25.95 1.13
CA LYS A 347 -28.39 27.36 0.67
C LYS A 347 -27.58 28.18 1.70
N GLY A 348 -26.53 28.88 1.26
CA GLY A 348 -25.67 29.71 2.12
C GLY A 348 -24.17 29.66 1.79
N SER A 349 -23.37 30.33 2.63
CA SER A 349 -21.90 30.31 2.62
C SER A 349 -21.40 29.64 3.91
N CYS A 350 -20.27 28.96 3.85
CA CYS A 350 -19.55 28.34 4.97
C CYS A 350 -19.17 29.32 6.08
N SER A 351 -19.15 30.63 5.81
CA SER A 351 -18.67 31.69 6.71
C SER A 351 -19.54 31.99 7.94
N GLY A 352 -20.60 31.22 8.21
CA GLY A 352 -21.40 31.35 9.44
C GLY A 352 -21.18 30.28 10.51
N LYS A 353 -20.66 29.09 10.17
CA LYS A 353 -20.65 27.93 11.10
C LYS A 353 -19.38 27.07 11.10
N LEU A 354 -18.50 27.14 10.10
CA LEU A 354 -17.34 26.24 9.97
C LEU A 354 -16.09 27.00 9.49
N ARG A 355 -14.99 26.94 10.26
CA ARG A 355 -13.68 27.52 9.87
C ARG A 355 -13.14 26.81 8.63
N SER A 356 -12.82 27.59 7.60
CA SER A 356 -12.46 27.16 6.25
C SER A 356 -10.98 26.77 6.09
N PHE A 357 -10.70 25.66 5.40
CA PHE A 357 -9.44 25.39 4.67
C PHE A 357 -9.74 24.65 3.35
N LEU A 358 -8.88 24.80 2.31
CA LEU A 358 -9.06 24.55 0.84
C LEU A 358 -9.41 23.10 0.42
N ASN A 359 -9.16 22.49 -0.75
CA ASN A 359 -9.69 21.12 -1.07
C ASN A 359 -8.72 20.20 -1.85
N GLU A 360 -8.98 18.88 -1.79
CA GLU A 360 -8.61 17.82 -2.76
C GLU A 360 -9.82 16.86 -2.82
N GLY A 361 -10.62 16.61 -3.87
CA GLY A 361 -10.62 17.04 -5.27
C GLY A 361 -11.12 15.93 -6.19
N THR A 362 -12.36 15.40 -6.05
CA THR A 362 -13.19 14.71 -7.09
C THR A 362 -14.43 13.98 -6.51
N LEU A 363 -15.57 14.02 -7.21
CA LEU A 363 -16.74 13.15 -6.98
C LEU A 363 -16.66 11.89 -7.86
N THR A 364 -17.36 10.81 -7.53
CA THR A 364 -17.43 9.61 -8.38
C THR A 364 -18.87 9.15 -8.56
N VAL A 365 -19.30 8.93 -9.80
CA VAL A 365 -20.66 8.51 -10.19
C VAL A 365 -20.64 7.27 -11.09
N SER A 366 -21.73 6.51 -11.12
CA SER A 366 -21.81 5.23 -11.84
C SER A 366 -21.95 5.39 -13.35
N ASP A 367 -22.70 6.39 -13.81
CA ASP A 367 -23.17 6.51 -15.19
C ASP A 367 -23.50 7.97 -15.56
N LYS A 368 -23.83 8.21 -16.83
CA LYS A 368 -24.20 9.55 -17.33
C LYS A 368 -25.44 10.13 -16.65
N GLU A 369 -26.47 9.33 -16.38
CA GLU A 369 -27.69 9.80 -15.73
C GLU A 369 -27.40 10.30 -14.30
N SER A 370 -26.48 9.63 -13.61
CA SER A 370 -25.99 10.01 -12.29
C SER A 370 -25.11 11.26 -12.33
N LEU A 371 -24.36 11.48 -13.42
CA LEU A 371 -23.59 12.71 -13.66
C LEU A 371 -24.51 13.91 -13.89
N ASP A 372 -25.60 13.74 -14.65
CA ASP A 372 -26.58 14.79 -14.96
C ASP A 372 -27.44 15.18 -13.74
N LYS A 373 -27.50 14.33 -12.70
CA LYS A 373 -28.14 14.63 -11.41
C LYS A 373 -27.24 15.45 -10.46
N ILE A 374 -25.96 15.61 -10.77
CA ILE A 374 -25.04 16.42 -9.96
C ILE A 374 -25.35 17.91 -10.20
N PRO A 375 -25.46 18.74 -9.15
CA PRO A 375 -25.67 20.18 -9.30
C PRO A 375 -24.61 20.85 -10.21
N ASP A 376 -25.04 21.82 -11.00
CA ASP A 376 -24.17 22.53 -11.94
C ASP A 376 -23.21 23.50 -11.26
N VAL A 377 -22.06 22.96 -10.83
CA VAL A 377 -21.02 23.69 -10.09
C VAL A 377 -19.77 23.88 -10.95
N PRO A 378 -19.45 25.10 -11.40
CA PRO A 378 -18.22 25.36 -12.16
C PRO A 378 -16.95 24.89 -11.44
N GLY A 379 -16.08 24.16 -12.13
CA GLY A 379 -14.79 23.67 -11.62
C GLY A 379 -14.87 22.36 -10.82
N LEU A 380 -16.07 21.83 -10.58
CA LEU A 380 -16.25 20.55 -9.90
C LEU A 380 -15.79 19.40 -10.80
N LEU A 381 -14.98 18.51 -10.24
CA LEU A 381 -14.48 17.32 -10.94
C LEU A 381 -15.29 16.08 -10.53
N SER A 382 -15.67 15.26 -11.50
CA SER A 382 -16.43 14.03 -11.28
C SER A 382 -15.93 12.89 -12.16
N TYR A 383 -15.62 11.74 -11.58
CA TYR A 383 -15.21 10.52 -12.26
C TYR A 383 -16.42 9.63 -12.53
N ARG A 384 -16.59 9.16 -13.76
CA ARG A 384 -17.74 8.32 -14.15
C ARG A 384 -17.28 6.88 -14.38
N LYS A 385 -17.91 5.91 -13.72
CA LYS A 385 -17.45 4.51 -13.69
C LYS A 385 -17.75 3.74 -14.96
N ASP A 386 -18.87 4.02 -15.63
CA ASP A 386 -19.30 3.35 -16.86
C ASP A 386 -18.32 3.56 -18.03
N ASP A 387 -17.82 4.78 -18.19
CA ASP A 387 -16.90 5.16 -19.27
C ASP A 387 -15.46 5.39 -18.79
N LYS A 388 -15.25 5.35 -17.47
CA LYS A 388 -13.95 5.54 -16.80
C LYS A 388 -13.31 6.90 -17.12
N GLN A 389 -14.11 7.95 -17.36
CA GLN A 389 -13.63 9.29 -17.68
C GLN A 389 -13.79 10.27 -16.53
N LEU A 390 -12.91 11.27 -16.50
CA LEU A 390 -12.97 12.40 -15.58
C LEU A 390 -13.64 13.60 -16.27
N TYR A 391 -14.64 14.15 -15.62
CA TYR A 391 -15.44 15.27 -16.10
C TYR A 391 -15.21 16.51 -15.25
N VAL A 392 -15.13 17.67 -15.90
CA VAL A 392 -15.16 18.98 -15.25
C VAL A 392 -16.49 19.67 -15.58
N ASN A 393 -17.16 20.21 -14.57
CA ASN A 393 -18.38 20.98 -14.77
C ASN A 393 -18.04 22.44 -15.10
N GLN A 394 -18.65 23.01 -16.15
CA GLN A 394 -18.44 24.39 -16.59
C GLN A 394 -19.60 25.34 -16.19
N GLY A 395 -20.46 24.93 -15.26
CA GLY A 395 -21.61 25.69 -14.76
C GLY A 395 -22.90 25.51 -15.54
N SER A 396 -22.88 24.81 -16.66
CA SER A 396 -24.06 24.47 -17.48
C SER A 396 -23.94 23.15 -18.25
N LYS A 397 -22.75 22.53 -18.20
CA LYS A 397 -22.44 21.29 -18.91
C LYS A 397 -21.21 20.62 -18.30
N TRP A 398 -21.24 19.30 -18.25
CA TRP A 398 -20.08 18.47 -17.92
C TRP A 398 -19.24 18.21 -19.17
N GLN A 399 -17.96 18.55 -19.12
CA GLN A 399 -16.98 18.30 -20.18
C GLN A 399 -16.00 17.21 -19.73
N ALA A 400 -15.83 16.16 -20.55
CA ALA A 400 -14.78 15.17 -20.32
C ALA A 400 -13.39 15.79 -20.54
N LEU A 401 -12.48 15.58 -19.59
CA LEU A 401 -11.10 16.09 -19.65
C LEU A 401 -10.19 15.26 -20.58
N SER A 402 -10.64 14.09 -21.04
CA SER A 402 -9.98 13.33 -22.09
C SER A 402 -10.96 13.05 -23.21
N THR A 403 -10.83 13.72 -24.36
CA THR A 403 -11.64 13.40 -25.53
C THR A 403 -10.86 12.53 -26.51
N GLU A 404 -11.46 11.43 -26.93
CA GLU A 404 -10.95 10.52 -27.96
C GLU A 404 -10.61 11.25 -29.28
N GLN A 405 -11.19 12.44 -29.50
CA GLN A 405 -10.93 13.31 -30.64
C GLN A 405 -9.51 13.91 -30.67
N GLU A 406 -8.98 14.35 -29.52
CA GLU A 406 -7.61 14.88 -29.43
C GLU A 406 -6.59 13.77 -29.71
N LEU A 407 -6.88 12.56 -29.22
CA LEU A 407 -6.05 11.38 -29.48
C LEU A 407 -6.03 11.00 -30.97
N GLN A 408 -7.16 11.14 -31.67
CA GLN A 408 -7.24 10.89 -33.11
C GLN A 408 -6.51 11.97 -33.92
N GLN A 409 -6.57 13.24 -33.50
CA GLN A 409 -5.86 14.33 -34.16
C GLN A 409 -4.33 14.18 -33.96
N LEU A 410 -3.91 13.81 -32.76
CA LEU A 410 -2.51 13.51 -32.45
C LEU A 410 -2.01 12.30 -33.25
N LYS A 411 -2.82 11.24 -33.39
CA LYS A 411 -2.50 10.07 -34.25
C LYS A 411 -2.28 10.48 -35.71
N LYS A 412 -3.12 11.35 -36.28
CA LYS A 412 -2.93 11.84 -37.66
C LYS A 412 -1.62 12.64 -37.80
N GLN A 413 -1.26 13.45 -36.80
CA GLN A 413 0.00 14.18 -36.80
C GLN A 413 1.21 13.24 -36.69
N ILE A 414 1.15 12.22 -35.84
CA ILE A 414 2.19 11.19 -35.71
C ILE A 414 2.39 10.45 -37.03
N GLN A 415 1.30 10.00 -37.69
CA GLN A 415 1.39 9.34 -39.00
C GLN A 415 2.01 10.23 -40.09
N ALA A 416 1.74 11.54 -40.05
CA ALA A 416 2.36 12.49 -40.97
C ALA A 416 3.87 12.66 -40.69
N GLN A 417 4.29 12.62 -39.42
CA GLN A 417 5.70 12.66 -39.04
C GLN A 417 6.44 11.37 -39.41
N GLU A 418 5.82 10.20 -39.21
CA GLU A 418 6.40 8.90 -39.60
C GLU A 418 6.76 8.85 -41.10
N LYS A 419 5.88 9.37 -41.97
CA LYS A 419 6.16 9.45 -43.42
C LYS A 419 7.36 10.36 -43.73
N LYS A 420 7.54 11.45 -42.99
CA LYS A 420 8.71 12.34 -43.14
C LYS A 420 9.99 11.65 -42.69
N ILE A 421 9.96 10.92 -41.57
CA ILE A 421 11.09 10.15 -41.05
C ILE A 421 11.51 9.07 -42.05
N GLN A 422 10.57 8.31 -42.61
CA GLN A 422 10.87 7.29 -43.64
C GLN A 422 11.52 7.88 -44.91
N SER A 423 11.14 9.10 -45.30
CA SER A 423 11.79 9.81 -46.42
C SER A 423 13.24 10.19 -46.08
N GLN A 424 13.50 10.63 -44.85
CA GLN A 424 14.85 10.96 -44.38
C GLN A 424 15.73 9.71 -44.25
N GLU A 425 15.21 8.59 -43.75
CA GLU A 425 15.92 7.32 -43.68
C GLU A 425 16.44 6.86 -45.05
N LYS A 426 15.62 6.97 -46.10
CA LYS A 426 16.05 6.65 -47.48
C LYS A 426 17.19 7.55 -47.97
N LYS A 427 17.19 8.84 -47.57
CA LYS A 427 18.29 9.77 -47.91
C LYS A 427 19.57 9.39 -47.17
N ILE A 428 19.47 9.03 -45.89
CA ILE A 428 20.60 8.59 -45.07
C ILE A 428 21.22 7.31 -45.65
N GLN A 429 20.41 6.31 -45.98
CA GLN A 429 20.90 5.06 -46.60
C GLN A 429 21.66 5.30 -47.92
N ASN A 430 21.19 6.27 -48.73
CA ASN A 430 21.91 6.63 -49.95
C ASN A 430 23.25 7.35 -49.66
N GLN A 431 23.32 8.15 -48.60
CA GLN A 431 24.58 8.76 -48.16
C GLN A 431 25.55 7.71 -47.60
N GLU A 432 25.07 6.76 -46.81
CA GLU A 432 25.90 5.65 -46.29
C GLU A 432 26.56 4.85 -47.42
N LYS A 433 25.81 4.54 -48.50
CA LYS A 433 26.39 3.87 -49.68
C LYS A 433 27.50 4.69 -50.34
N LYS A 434 27.37 6.02 -50.39
CA LYS A 434 28.42 6.92 -50.89
C LYS A 434 29.64 6.93 -49.97
N ILE A 435 29.44 6.97 -48.66
CA ILE A 435 30.52 6.92 -47.67
C ILE A 435 31.27 5.59 -47.76
N GLN A 436 30.57 4.46 -47.89
CA GLN A 436 31.19 3.15 -48.06
C GLN A 436 32.06 3.05 -49.33
N SER A 437 31.62 3.65 -50.45
CA SER A 437 32.43 3.65 -51.68
C SER A 437 33.68 4.52 -51.55
N GLN A 438 33.60 5.65 -50.84
CA GLN A 438 34.75 6.48 -50.49
C GLN A 438 35.71 5.76 -49.55
N GLY A 439 35.21 5.06 -48.53
CA GLY A 439 36.03 4.25 -47.62
C GLY A 439 36.87 3.18 -48.35
N LYS A 440 36.29 2.52 -49.36
CA LYS A 440 37.05 1.57 -50.22
C LYS A 440 38.17 2.24 -51.00
N ARG A 441 37.97 3.48 -51.49
CA ARG A 441 39.03 4.25 -52.18
C ARG A 441 40.16 4.64 -51.23
N ILE A 442 39.82 5.07 -50.02
CA ILE A 442 40.79 5.43 -48.98
C ILE A 442 41.65 4.22 -48.59
N GLN A 443 41.04 3.05 -48.35
CA GLN A 443 41.79 1.81 -48.09
C GLN A 443 42.74 1.44 -49.23
N GLY A 444 42.35 1.71 -50.48
CA GLY A 444 43.23 1.53 -51.64
C GLY A 444 44.43 2.49 -51.65
N GLN A 445 44.25 3.73 -51.19
CA GLN A 445 45.33 4.71 -51.04
C GLN A 445 46.26 4.36 -49.87
N GLU A 446 45.72 3.92 -48.73
CA GLU A 446 46.49 3.48 -47.56
C GLU A 446 47.47 2.36 -47.91
N LYS A 447 47.03 1.36 -48.69
CA LYS A 447 47.92 0.29 -49.17
C LYS A 447 49.06 0.80 -50.03
N LYS A 448 48.83 1.83 -50.86
CA LYS A 448 49.88 2.46 -51.67
C LYS A 448 50.87 3.23 -50.80
N ILE A 449 50.38 3.94 -49.78
CA ILE A 449 51.22 4.66 -48.81
C ILE A 449 52.07 3.68 -48.00
N GLN A 450 51.51 2.56 -47.53
CA GLN A 450 52.26 1.51 -46.85
C GLN A 450 53.36 0.92 -47.74
N ALA A 451 53.08 0.68 -49.03
CA ALA A 451 54.09 0.22 -49.98
C ALA A 451 55.22 1.24 -50.20
N GLN A 452 54.91 2.55 -50.16
CA GLN A 452 55.92 3.60 -50.20
C GLN A 452 56.73 3.66 -48.89
N GLY A 453 56.08 3.57 -47.73
CA GLY A 453 56.75 3.52 -46.43
C GLY A 453 57.75 2.37 -46.32
N ASN A 454 57.41 1.19 -46.83
CA ASN A 454 58.33 0.05 -46.90
C ASN A 454 59.57 0.33 -47.78
N LYS A 455 59.43 1.12 -48.85
CA LYS A 455 60.59 1.56 -49.66
C LYS A 455 61.46 2.56 -48.91
N THR A 456 60.86 3.47 -48.14
CA THR A 456 61.58 4.44 -47.30
C THR A 456 62.38 3.75 -46.20
N ILE A 457 61.82 2.73 -45.54
CA ILE A 457 62.52 1.91 -44.53
C ILE A 457 63.76 1.21 -45.12
N ILE A 458 63.67 0.75 -46.37
CA ILE A 458 64.81 0.14 -47.07
C ILE A 458 65.89 1.20 -47.38
N LEU A 459 65.49 2.43 -47.69
CA LEU A 459 66.42 3.55 -47.87
C LEU A 459 67.09 3.96 -46.56
N GLU A 460 66.34 4.04 -45.46
CA GLU A 460 66.87 4.37 -44.12
C GLU A 460 67.92 3.36 -43.65
N LYS A 461 67.71 2.06 -43.90
CA LYS A 461 68.72 1.03 -43.61
C LYS A 461 70.01 1.21 -44.42
N LYS A 462 69.90 1.73 -45.66
CA LYS A 462 71.08 2.05 -46.48
C LYS A 462 71.81 3.28 -45.94
N ILE A 463 71.08 4.31 -45.50
CA ILE A 463 71.64 5.51 -44.88
C ILE A 463 72.34 5.17 -43.55
N GLN A 464 71.76 4.33 -42.69
CA GLN A 464 72.41 3.84 -41.46
C GLN A 464 73.72 3.08 -41.75
N SER A 465 73.81 2.36 -42.87
CA SER A 465 75.07 1.71 -43.27
C SER A 465 76.16 2.71 -43.70
N GLN A 466 75.77 3.90 -44.17
CA GLN A 466 76.68 4.99 -44.52
C GLN A 466 77.07 5.81 -43.29
N GLU A 467 76.16 6.07 -42.36
CA GLU A 467 76.44 6.73 -41.08
C GLU A 467 77.47 5.94 -40.25
N LYS A 468 77.41 4.60 -40.30
CA LYS A 468 78.38 3.72 -39.63
C LYS A 468 79.81 3.86 -40.19
N ARG A 469 79.97 4.24 -41.46
CA ARG A 469 81.29 4.56 -42.07
C ARG A 469 81.82 5.94 -41.65
N ILE A 470 80.96 6.84 -41.21
CA ILE A 470 81.31 8.19 -40.73
C ILE A 470 81.70 8.15 -39.24
N GLN A 471 81.12 7.25 -38.45
CA GLN A 471 81.49 7.05 -37.03
C GLN A 471 82.91 6.48 -36.81
N ASP A 472 83.48 5.77 -37.79
CA ASP A 472 84.83 5.16 -37.70
C ASP A 472 85.99 6.17 -37.86
N GLN A 473 85.72 7.45 -38.14
CA GLN A 473 86.72 8.53 -38.09
C GLN A 473 86.63 9.42 -36.83
N GLY A 474 85.67 9.14 -35.94
CA GLY A 474 85.27 10.08 -34.88
C GLY A 474 85.93 9.92 -33.51
N ASN A 475 86.49 8.77 -33.14
CA ASN A 475 86.92 8.55 -31.74
C ASN A 475 88.32 7.90 -31.63
N LYS A 476 89.37 8.74 -31.69
CA LYS A 476 90.60 8.55 -30.91
C LYS A 476 90.39 9.28 -29.59
N SER A 477 90.66 8.57 -28.49
CA SER A 477 90.44 8.96 -27.07
C SER A 477 88.97 9.06 -26.65
N ASN A 478 88.57 8.57 -25.50
CA ASN A 478 88.97 7.46 -24.67
C ASN A 478 87.67 7.22 -23.88
N ILE A 479 87.13 6.02 -23.87
CA ILE A 479 87.50 4.99 -22.89
C ILE A 479 87.61 5.61 -21.49
N GLN A 480 86.93 5.12 -20.47
CA GLN A 480 86.04 3.99 -20.34
C GLN A 480 85.80 3.94 -18.85
N GLU A 481 84.56 3.66 -18.48
CA GLU A 481 84.26 3.06 -17.20
C GLU A 481 84.57 3.95 -15.97
N THR A 482 83.67 4.04 -15.02
CA THR A 482 83.05 2.86 -14.45
C THR A 482 81.80 3.41 -13.77
N LYS A 483 80.63 3.11 -14.33
CA LYS A 483 79.83 1.97 -13.91
C LYS A 483 79.61 1.97 -12.39
N ILE A 484 78.32 2.05 -12.07
CA ILE A 484 77.70 1.20 -11.06
C ILE A 484 78.20 1.47 -9.64
N GLN A 485 77.61 2.48 -9.01
CA GLN A 485 77.42 2.64 -7.56
C GLN A 485 76.80 4.03 -7.40
N ASN A 486 75.49 4.25 -7.51
CA ASN A 486 74.60 4.02 -6.39
C ASN A 486 73.16 4.38 -6.82
N GLN A 487 72.50 3.50 -7.57
CA GLN A 487 71.06 3.58 -7.90
C GLN A 487 70.18 2.94 -6.81
N GLY A 488 70.55 3.07 -5.53
CA GLY A 488 69.87 2.38 -4.42
C GLY A 488 69.09 3.27 -3.45
N ASN A 489 69.47 4.54 -3.26
CA ASN A 489 69.12 5.26 -2.03
C ASN A 489 68.29 6.54 -2.20
N MET A 490 67.87 6.89 -3.42
CA MET A 490 66.99 8.05 -3.65
C MET A 490 65.51 7.68 -3.84
N THR A 491 65.20 6.41 -4.11
CA THR A 491 63.84 5.92 -4.40
C THR A 491 62.97 5.82 -3.13
N ARG A 492 63.56 5.57 -1.95
CA ARG A 492 62.81 5.41 -0.69
C ARG A 492 62.33 6.70 -0.03
N LYS A 493 62.78 7.87 -0.49
CA LYS A 493 62.42 9.17 0.12
C LYS A 493 61.22 9.84 -0.57
N LEU A 494 60.95 9.49 -1.82
CA LEU A 494 59.79 9.94 -2.61
C LEU A 494 58.53 9.06 -2.39
N GLU A 495 58.68 7.82 -1.92
CA GLU A 495 57.55 6.92 -1.64
C GLU A 495 56.68 7.36 -0.45
N LYS A 496 57.25 8.13 0.49
CA LYS A 496 56.56 8.51 1.75
C LYS A 496 55.71 9.78 1.64
N GLN A 497 55.90 10.60 0.60
CA GLN A 497 55.04 11.77 0.31
C GLN A 497 53.90 11.45 -0.67
N ASN A 498 53.90 10.27 -1.29
CA ASN A 498 52.88 9.86 -2.27
C ASN A 498 51.62 9.21 -1.65
N GLN A 499 51.60 8.85 -0.36
CA GLN A 499 50.46 8.15 0.24
C GLN A 499 49.23 9.04 0.48
N ASP A 500 49.39 10.36 0.62
CA ASP A 500 48.25 11.27 0.78
C ASP A 500 47.65 11.75 -0.56
N ILE A 501 48.44 11.70 -1.64
CA ILE A 501 47.97 11.98 -3.01
C ILE A 501 47.16 10.80 -3.58
N VAL A 502 47.47 9.55 -3.19
CA VAL A 502 46.74 8.35 -3.62
C VAL A 502 45.27 8.34 -3.16
N LYS A 503 44.95 8.92 -1.99
CA LYS A 503 43.56 9.06 -1.51
C LYS A 503 42.74 10.08 -2.33
N HIS A 504 43.38 11.03 -3.00
CA HIS A 504 42.71 11.99 -3.89
C HIS A 504 42.60 11.47 -5.34
N ILE A 505 43.52 10.61 -5.80
CA ILE A 505 43.55 10.06 -7.17
C ILE A 505 42.58 8.91 -7.40
N ALA A 506 42.04 8.24 -6.37
CA ALA A 506 41.00 7.20 -6.54
C ALA A 506 39.70 7.72 -7.20
N ARG A 507 39.55 9.04 -7.38
CA ARG A 507 38.47 9.67 -8.16
C ARG A 507 38.79 9.92 -9.64
N LEU A 508 40.02 9.64 -10.10
CA LEU A 508 40.50 10.01 -11.45
C LEU A 508 40.82 8.81 -12.38
N ASP A 509 40.86 7.55 -11.90
CA ASP A 509 40.97 6.34 -12.72
C ASP A 509 39.87 5.30 -12.37
N PRO A 510 38.65 5.46 -12.91
CA PRO A 510 37.55 4.54 -12.66
C PRO A 510 37.89 3.14 -13.19
N SER A 511 37.91 2.17 -12.27
CA SER A 511 38.20 0.77 -12.59
C SER A 511 37.14 0.18 -13.52
N THR A 512 37.52 -0.80 -14.33
CA THR A 512 36.64 -1.38 -15.36
C THR A 512 35.40 -2.08 -14.78
N THR A 513 35.52 -2.67 -13.59
CA THR A 513 34.45 -3.36 -12.86
C THR A 513 34.59 -3.16 -11.35
N CYS A 514 33.56 -3.47 -10.57
CA CYS A 514 33.64 -3.51 -9.10
C CYS A 514 34.68 -4.52 -8.60
N SER A 515 34.84 -5.66 -9.28
CA SER A 515 35.88 -6.65 -8.97
C SER A 515 37.28 -6.08 -9.17
N ALA A 516 37.53 -5.41 -10.30
CA ALA A 516 38.80 -4.74 -10.55
C ALA A 516 39.08 -3.62 -9.55
N LEU A 517 38.04 -2.88 -9.14
CA LEU A 517 38.13 -1.85 -8.12
C LEU A 517 38.59 -2.44 -6.78
N LEU A 518 38.01 -3.57 -6.36
CA LEU A 518 38.35 -4.22 -5.10
C LEU A 518 39.73 -4.87 -5.13
N ILE A 519 40.16 -5.43 -6.27
CA ILE A 519 41.52 -5.95 -6.45
C ILE A 519 42.56 -4.83 -6.34
N LYS A 520 42.32 -3.68 -7.00
CA LYS A 520 43.20 -2.51 -6.93
C LYS A 520 43.22 -1.90 -5.53
N HIS A 521 42.08 -1.93 -4.84
CA HIS A 521 41.90 -1.32 -3.52
C HIS A 521 41.17 -2.28 -2.56
N PRO A 522 41.89 -3.22 -1.92
CA PRO A 522 41.27 -4.26 -1.06
C PRO A 522 40.49 -3.73 0.15
N SER A 523 40.75 -2.48 0.57
CA SER A 523 40.02 -1.81 1.65
C SER A 523 38.71 -1.13 1.19
N THR A 524 38.33 -1.27 -0.09
CA THR A 524 37.13 -0.64 -0.64
C THR A 524 35.87 -1.23 -0.01
N ARG A 525 34.99 -0.36 0.48
CA ARG A 525 33.71 -0.77 1.10
C ARG A 525 32.58 -0.78 0.08
N SER A 526 31.49 -1.47 0.37
CA SER A 526 30.29 -1.44 -0.47
C SER A 526 29.73 -0.01 -0.60
N GLY A 527 29.25 0.37 -1.79
CA GLY A 527 28.78 1.73 -2.07
C GLY A 527 28.55 2.03 -3.54
N MET A 528 28.19 3.27 -3.87
CA MET A 528 28.05 3.74 -5.25
C MET A 528 29.42 4.16 -5.82
N TYR A 529 29.76 3.64 -7.01
CA TYR A 529 31.02 3.93 -7.69
C TYR A 529 30.78 4.19 -9.18
N TYR A 530 31.68 4.95 -9.79
CA TYR A 530 31.78 5.03 -11.24
C TYR A 530 32.78 3.96 -11.70
N ILE A 531 32.32 3.05 -12.54
CA ILE A 531 33.17 2.09 -13.24
C ILE A 531 33.31 2.50 -14.70
N ASN A 532 34.35 2.02 -15.39
CA ASN A 532 34.58 2.28 -16.80
C ASN A 532 34.51 0.98 -17.64
N PRO A 533 33.31 0.44 -17.93
CA PRO A 533 33.18 -0.77 -18.72
C PRO A 533 33.73 -0.56 -20.13
N GLN A 534 34.63 -1.45 -20.55
CA GLN A 534 35.18 -1.41 -21.91
C GLN A 534 34.10 -1.60 -22.99
N GLY A 535 34.24 -0.88 -24.10
CA GLY A 535 33.41 -1.02 -25.30
C GLY A 535 32.24 -0.03 -25.41
N LEU A 536 32.14 0.97 -24.53
CA LEU A 536 31.17 2.06 -24.61
C LEU A 536 31.72 3.23 -25.43
N SER A 537 30.93 3.74 -26.38
CA SER A 537 31.36 4.76 -27.34
C SER A 537 31.07 6.21 -26.92
N SER A 538 30.05 6.43 -26.08
CA SER A 538 29.51 7.77 -25.78
C SER A 538 29.45 8.12 -24.29
N SER A 539 29.64 7.14 -23.38
CA SER A 539 29.67 7.37 -21.93
C SER A 539 30.53 6.28 -21.26
N PRO A 540 31.84 6.49 -21.12
CA PRO A 540 32.74 5.47 -20.55
C PRO A 540 32.41 5.19 -19.08
N LEU A 541 31.92 6.18 -18.33
CA LEU A 541 31.68 6.05 -16.89
C LEU A 541 30.23 5.69 -16.60
N VAL A 542 30.05 4.57 -15.90
CA VAL A 542 28.74 4.06 -15.48
C VAL A 542 28.69 4.06 -13.97
N GLN A 543 27.69 4.74 -13.41
CA GLN A 543 27.45 4.75 -11.97
C GLN A 543 26.70 3.48 -11.57
N VAL A 544 27.28 2.68 -10.67
CA VAL A 544 26.72 1.40 -10.20
C VAL A 544 26.90 1.26 -8.70
N TYR A 545 26.14 0.37 -8.07
CA TYR A 545 26.41 -0.05 -6.70
C TYR A 545 27.38 -1.22 -6.72
N CYS A 546 28.53 -1.09 -6.07
CA CYS A 546 29.46 -2.18 -5.83
C CYS A 546 29.22 -2.76 -4.44
N ASP A 547 28.86 -4.03 -4.39
CA ASP A 547 28.82 -4.83 -3.16
C ASP A 547 30.15 -5.57 -3.00
N MET A 548 31.00 -5.04 -2.12
CA MET A 548 32.35 -5.56 -1.86
C MET A 548 32.37 -6.67 -0.80
N THR A 549 31.20 -7.06 -0.29
CA THR A 549 31.07 -7.99 0.84
C THR A 549 30.52 -9.34 0.43
N SER A 550 29.59 -9.38 -0.53
CA SER A 550 28.98 -10.63 -1.00
C SER A 550 29.93 -11.47 -1.88
N LYS A 551 29.59 -12.75 -2.04
CA LYS A 551 30.30 -13.72 -2.91
C LYS A 551 31.80 -13.75 -2.60
N ASP A 552 32.13 -13.91 -1.31
CA ASP A 552 33.51 -13.99 -0.81
C ASP A 552 34.35 -12.74 -1.10
N GLY A 553 33.72 -11.57 -1.14
CA GLY A 553 34.43 -10.29 -1.31
C GLY A 553 35.06 -10.13 -2.69
N VAL A 554 34.40 -10.58 -3.75
CA VAL A 554 34.87 -10.45 -5.15
C VAL A 554 34.49 -9.13 -5.81
N GLY A 555 33.73 -8.26 -5.13
CA GLY A 555 33.26 -6.98 -5.68
C GLY A 555 32.17 -7.17 -6.74
N VAL A 556 30.92 -7.34 -6.29
CA VAL A 556 29.76 -7.58 -7.14
C VAL A 556 29.19 -6.26 -7.66
N THR A 557 29.02 -6.15 -8.97
CA THR A 557 28.31 -5.02 -9.61
C THR A 557 26.81 -5.28 -9.53
N VAL A 558 26.05 -4.38 -8.89
CA VAL A 558 24.60 -4.48 -8.68
C VAL A 558 23.89 -3.40 -9.48
N ILE A 559 22.97 -3.82 -10.35
CA ILE A 559 22.26 -2.95 -11.30
C ILE A 559 20.76 -2.95 -10.98
N GLY A 560 20.23 -1.79 -10.62
CA GLY A 560 18.83 -1.60 -10.25
C GLY A 560 17.89 -1.41 -11.44
N HIS A 561 16.59 -1.54 -11.15
CA HIS A 561 15.48 -1.33 -12.09
C HIS A 561 14.18 -1.02 -11.33
N ASP A 562 13.15 -0.61 -12.06
CA ASP A 562 11.86 -0.12 -11.54
C ASP A 562 10.86 -1.21 -11.11
N SER A 563 11.29 -2.46 -10.89
CA SER A 563 10.37 -3.60 -10.65
C SER A 563 10.81 -4.48 -9.47
N GLY A 564 11.51 -3.89 -8.50
CA GLY A 564 11.97 -4.57 -7.28
C GLY A 564 10.88 -4.90 -6.27
N SER A 565 9.74 -4.20 -6.32
CA SER A 565 8.64 -4.37 -5.35
C SER A 565 7.72 -5.54 -5.72
N ARG A 566 7.19 -6.22 -4.70
CA ARG A 566 6.13 -7.22 -4.85
C ARG A 566 4.88 -6.58 -5.47
N THR A 567 4.53 -6.97 -6.69
CA THR A 567 3.50 -6.31 -7.50
C THR A 567 2.34 -7.25 -7.81
N LEU A 568 1.11 -6.84 -7.51
CA LEU A 568 -0.12 -7.60 -7.76
C LEU A 568 -0.41 -7.75 -9.26
N VAL A 569 -0.88 -8.94 -9.64
CA VAL A 569 -1.43 -9.29 -10.95
C VAL A 569 -2.85 -9.82 -10.72
N GLU A 570 -3.84 -9.08 -11.21
CA GLU A 570 -5.27 -9.40 -11.11
C GLU A 570 -6.01 -8.79 -12.31
N GLY A 571 -7.04 -9.49 -12.81
CA GLY A 571 -7.84 -9.08 -13.97
C GLY A 571 -7.28 -9.51 -15.33
N TYR A 572 -6.32 -10.44 -15.38
CA TYR A 572 -5.63 -10.85 -16.61
C TYR A 572 -5.84 -12.33 -16.91
N GLU A 573 -6.85 -12.66 -17.73
CA GLU A 573 -7.17 -14.05 -18.06
C GLU A 573 -6.24 -14.65 -19.11
N SER A 574 -6.12 -14.01 -20.28
CA SER A 574 -5.38 -14.59 -21.40
C SER A 574 -3.87 -14.77 -21.09
N PRO A 575 -3.21 -15.79 -21.64
CA PRO A 575 -1.78 -16.04 -21.41
C PRO A 575 -0.90 -14.81 -21.67
N GLY A 576 -0.15 -14.36 -20.66
CA GLY A 576 0.74 -13.20 -20.77
C GLY A 576 0.05 -11.87 -21.11
N SER A 577 -1.26 -11.75 -20.81
CA SER A 577 -2.03 -10.51 -20.99
C SER A 577 -1.58 -9.42 -20.02
N TYR A 578 -1.13 -9.78 -18.82
CA TYR A 578 -0.34 -8.88 -17.98
C TYR A 578 1.06 -8.71 -18.58
N LYS A 579 1.51 -7.46 -18.71
CA LYS A 579 2.81 -7.11 -19.29
C LYS A 579 3.52 -6.07 -18.42
N ARG A 580 4.60 -6.48 -17.74
CA ARG A 580 5.49 -5.57 -17.02
C ARG A 580 6.81 -5.45 -17.76
N LYS A 581 7.01 -4.32 -18.46
CA LYS A 581 8.32 -3.96 -19.02
C LYS A 581 9.25 -3.48 -17.90
N ILE A 582 10.50 -3.90 -17.93
CA ILE A 582 11.52 -3.57 -16.93
C ILE A 582 12.39 -2.42 -17.43
N LYS A 583 12.43 -1.33 -16.67
CA LYS A 583 13.29 -0.18 -16.93
C LYS A 583 14.46 -0.20 -15.94
N TYR A 584 15.66 -0.47 -16.45
CA TYR A 584 16.90 -0.43 -15.67
C TYR A 584 17.40 1.01 -15.48
N ASP A 585 18.15 1.21 -14.41
CA ASP A 585 18.70 2.52 -14.03
C ASP A 585 19.80 3.01 -14.99
N ILE A 586 20.39 2.09 -15.76
CA ILE A 586 21.42 2.34 -16.79
C ILE A 586 21.01 1.74 -18.13
N SER A 587 21.65 2.18 -19.22
CA SER A 587 21.27 1.74 -20.57
C SER A 587 21.55 0.26 -20.80
N MET A 588 20.77 -0.39 -21.67
CA MET A 588 21.02 -1.78 -22.02
C MET A 588 22.43 -1.99 -22.62
N GLU A 589 22.95 -1.00 -23.36
CA GLU A 589 24.33 -1.00 -23.86
C GLU A 589 25.36 -1.06 -22.71
N GLN A 590 25.17 -0.24 -21.68
CA GLN A 590 26.01 -0.23 -20.46
C GLN A 590 25.93 -1.56 -19.70
N ILE A 591 24.74 -2.14 -19.54
CA ILE A 591 24.56 -3.44 -18.90
C ILE A 591 25.32 -4.52 -19.67
N LEU A 592 25.21 -4.56 -21.00
CA LEU A 592 25.90 -5.56 -21.81
C LEU A 592 27.42 -5.42 -21.76
N ALA A 593 27.94 -4.19 -21.70
CA ALA A 593 29.36 -3.96 -21.50
C ALA A 593 29.83 -4.54 -20.15
N ILE A 594 29.09 -4.33 -19.06
CA ILE A 594 29.38 -4.89 -17.73
C ILE A 594 29.30 -6.43 -17.75
N MET A 595 28.22 -6.99 -18.31
CA MET A 595 28.01 -8.43 -18.39
C MET A 595 29.09 -9.14 -19.19
N LYS A 596 29.58 -8.51 -20.27
CA LYS A 596 30.65 -9.07 -21.12
C LYS A 596 31.96 -9.23 -20.35
N GLN A 597 32.23 -8.33 -19.40
CA GLN A 597 33.45 -8.31 -18.59
C GLN A 597 33.35 -9.09 -17.27
N SER A 598 32.15 -9.54 -16.89
CA SER A 598 31.94 -10.32 -15.68
C SER A 598 31.96 -11.82 -16.00
N LYS A 599 32.50 -12.67 -15.14
CA LYS A 599 32.44 -14.13 -15.31
C LYS A 599 31.03 -14.66 -15.11
N ASN A 600 30.33 -14.15 -14.11
CA ASN A 600 28.99 -14.57 -13.71
C ASN A 600 28.01 -13.39 -13.71
N CYS A 601 26.75 -13.67 -14.03
CA CYS A 601 25.64 -12.77 -13.71
C CYS A 601 24.44 -13.58 -13.26
N GLU A 602 23.71 -13.08 -12.27
CA GLU A 602 22.48 -13.68 -11.79
C GLU A 602 21.40 -12.63 -11.54
N GLN A 603 20.14 -13.04 -11.65
CA GLN A 603 19.00 -12.21 -11.30
C GLN A 603 17.93 -13.08 -10.64
N PHE A 604 17.50 -12.72 -9.43
CA PHE A 604 16.47 -13.47 -8.72
C PHE A 604 15.08 -13.09 -9.21
N ILE A 605 14.25 -14.09 -9.45
CA ILE A 605 12.86 -13.91 -9.90
C ILE A 605 11.94 -14.76 -9.04
N LYS A 606 10.76 -14.20 -8.72
CA LYS A 606 9.72 -14.86 -7.94
C LYS A 606 8.34 -14.59 -8.50
N TYR A 607 7.51 -15.63 -8.51
CA TYR A 607 6.07 -15.54 -8.72
C TYR A 607 5.34 -16.25 -7.58
N GLU A 608 4.41 -15.54 -6.95
CA GLU A 608 3.47 -16.07 -5.97
C GLU A 608 2.09 -16.15 -6.62
N CYS A 609 1.37 -17.22 -6.42
CA CYS A 609 0.13 -17.52 -7.15
C CYS A 609 -0.95 -18.08 -6.23
N TYR A 610 -2.20 -17.76 -6.54
CA TYR A 610 -3.40 -18.24 -5.87
C TYR A 610 -4.45 -18.48 -6.94
N GLY A 611 -4.80 -19.75 -7.21
CA GLY A 611 -5.64 -20.11 -8.35
C GLY A 611 -5.09 -19.61 -9.69
N SER A 612 -3.76 -19.59 -9.86
CA SER A 612 -3.11 -19.07 -11.07
C SER A 612 -1.93 -19.96 -11.45
N VAL A 613 -1.84 -20.38 -12.71
CA VAL A 613 -0.75 -21.23 -13.20
C VAL A 613 0.41 -20.45 -13.83
N LEU A 614 1.58 -21.10 -13.93
CA LEU A 614 2.80 -20.49 -14.48
C LEU A 614 3.24 -21.18 -15.79
N LEU A 615 3.75 -22.41 -15.70
CA LEU A 615 4.31 -23.18 -16.82
C LEU A 615 3.50 -24.45 -17.16
N TYR A 616 2.19 -24.45 -16.84
CA TYR A 616 1.26 -25.53 -17.19
C TYR A 616 1.21 -25.80 -18.71
N SER A 617 0.41 -26.78 -19.16
CA SER A 617 0.34 -27.25 -20.56
C SER A 617 0.39 -26.11 -21.58
N THR A 618 -0.39 -25.06 -21.35
CA THR A 618 -0.24 -23.73 -21.97
C THR A 618 0.35 -22.76 -20.95
N PRO A 619 1.61 -22.33 -21.08
CA PRO A 619 2.23 -21.41 -20.12
C PRO A 619 1.48 -20.09 -20.05
N ARG A 620 1.03 -19.72 -18.84
CA ARG A 620 0.29 -18.48 -18.57
C ARG A 620 1.22 -17.35 -18.12
N GLY A 621 2.37 -17.69 -17.52
CA GLY A 621 3.40 -16.72 -17.19
C GLY A 621 4.81 -17.12 -17.62
N TRP A 622 5.63 -16.12 -17.90
CA TRP A 622 7.03 -16.27 -18.31
C TRP A 622 7.78 -14.94 -18.18
N TRP A 623 9.10 -15.01 -18.20
CA TRP A 623 9.96 -13.84 -18.36
C TRP A 623 10.46 -13.74 -19.80
N VAL A 624 10.81 -12.52 -20.22
CA VAL A 624 11.31 -12.22 -21.58
C VAL A 624 12.78 -11.82 -21.49
N SER A 625 13.60 -12.43 -22.36
CA SER A 625 15.04 -12.17 -22.42
C SER A 625 15.38 -10.80 -22.98
N ARG A 626 16.66 -10.40 -22.88
CA ARG A 626 17.15 -9.17 -23.53
C ARG A 626 17.00 -9.16 -25.06
N GLN A 627 16.85 -10.32 -25.70
CA GLN A 627 16.60 -10.45 -27.13
C GLN A 627 15.10 -10.41 -27.49
N GLY A 628 14.23 -10.23 -26.49
CA GLY A 628 12.77 -10.28 -26.70
C GLY A 628 12.21 -11.70 -26.79
N SER A 629 12.98 -12.73 -26.45
CA SER A 629 12.54 -14.12 -26.53
C SER A 629 11.71 -14.50 -25.29
N LYS A 630 10.58 -15.18 -25.51
CA LYS A 630 9.79 -15.81 -24.44
C LYS A 630 10.58 -16.99 -23.86
N MET A 631 10.89 -16.92 -22.58
CA MET A 631 11.64 -17.97 -21.89
C MET A 631 10.68 -19.06 -21.37
N ASN A 632 11.14 -20.30 -21.34
CA ASN A 632 10.33 -21.48 -21.01
C ASN A 632 10.70 -22.15 -19.68
N TYR A 633 11.58 -21.54 -18.89
CA TYR A 633 12.00 -22.04 -17.57
C TYR A 633 11.94 -20.92 -16.54
N TRP A 634 11.91 -21.27 -15.26
CA TRP A 634 11.84 -20.30 -14.15
C TRP A 634 13.10 -20.29 -13.29
N GLY A 635 13.15 -19.37 -12.32
CA GLY A 635 14.27 -19.23 -11.38
C GLY A 635 14.64 -20.56 -10.71
N GLY A 636 15.95 -20.85 -10.62
CA GLY A 636 16.49 -22.07 -10.03
C GLY A 636 16.37 -23.34 -10.88
N ALA A 637 15.71 -23.29 -12.04
CA ALA A 637 15.66 -24.41 -12.97
C ALA A 637 16.78 -24.36 -14.02
N ALA A 638 17.08 -25.49 -14.65
CA ALA A 638 18.01 -25.53 -15.78
C ALA A 638 17.43 -24.78 -16.99
N VAL A 639 18.30 -24.12 -17.75
CA VAL A 639 17.93 -23.41 -18.98
C VAL A 639 17.23 -24.36 -19.95
N ASN A 640 16.13 -23.91 -20.55
CA ASN A 640 15.31 -24.70 -21.49
C ASN A 640 14.61 -25.94 -20.89
N SER A 641 14.63 -26.12 -19.57
CA SER A 641 14.03 -27.31 -18.92
C SER A 641 12.51 -27.41 -19.03
N GLY A 642 11.81 -26.31 -19.32
CA GLY A 642 10.34 -26.30 -19.28
C GLY A 642 9.77 -26.31 -17.86
N LYS A 643 10.59 -26.08 -16.81
CA LYS A 643 10.26 -26.33 -15.40
C LYS A 643 10.67 -25.17 -14.49
N CYS A 644 10.15 -25.21 -13.26
CA CYS A 644 10.63 -24.43 -12.12
C CYS A 644 11.59 -25.27 -11.25
N ALA A 645 12.24 -24.65 -10.25
CA ALA A 645 13.19 -25.32 -9.37
C ALA A 645 12.62 -26.62 -8.74
N CYS A 646 11.40 -26.58 -8.21
CA CYS A 646 10.76 -27.77 -7.63
C CYS A 646 10.49 -28.88 -8.66
N GLY A 647 10.34 -28.53 -9.94
CA GLY A 647 10.08 -29.48 -11.02
C GLY A 647 11.35 -30.23 -11.42
N MET A 648 12.52 -29.66 -11.14
CA MET A 648 13.82 -30.33 -11.31
C MET A 648 14.02 -31.41 -10.24
N THR A 649 13.52 -31.18 -9.03
CA THR A 649 13.64 -32.07 -7.87
C THR A 649 12.41 -32.95 -7.65
N ASN A 650 11.40 -32.88 -8.52
CA ASN A 650 10.09 -33.54 -8.37
C ASN A 650 9.41 -33.26 -7.01
N SER A 651 9.65 -32.08 -6.43
CA SER A 651 9.16 -31.69 -5.11
C SER A 651 8.03 -30.66 -5.17
N CYS A 652 7.47 -30.37 -6.35
CA CYS A 652 6.34 -29.45 -6.48
C CYS A 652 5.08 -30.02 -5.81
N ALA A 653 4.29 -29.15 -5.17
CA ALA A 653 3.11 -29.56 -4.39
C ALA A 653 2.00 -30.30 -5.19
N GLY A 654 1.97 -30.16 -6.51
CA GLY A 654 1.04 -30.86 -7.41
C GLY A 654 1.70 -31.94 -8.27
N LYS A 655 2.99 -32.26 -8.04
CA LYS A 655 3.83 -33.11 -8.92
C LYS A 655 3.92 -32.61 -10.38
N GLY A 656 3.61 -31.32 -10.61
CA GLY A 656 3.70 -30.65 -11.91
C GLY A 656 5.08 -30.05 -12.20
N LYS A 657 5.16 -29.17 -13.20
CA LYS A 657 6.40 -28.48 -13.60
C LYS A 657 6.82 -27.37 -12.63
N CYS A 658 5.84 -26.78 -11.95
CA CYS A 658 5.99 -25.68 -10.99
C CYS A 658 5.00 -25.86 -9.82
N ASN A 659 5.22 -25.18 -8.70
CA ASN A 659 4.26 -25.16 -7.59
C ASN A 659 2.94 -24.49 -8.00
N CYS A 660 3.01 -23.39 -8.74
CA CYS A 660 1.84 -22.66 -9.23
C CYS A 660 0.97 -23.45 -10.19
N ASP A 661 1.55 -24.43 -10.89
CA ASP A 661 0.82 -25.28 -11.83
C ASP A 661 -0.17 -26.25 -11.15
N LYS A 662 -0.21 -26.29 -9.80
CA LYS A 662 -1.27 -26.99 -9.07
C LYS A 662 -2.63 -26.33 -9.22
N ASN A 663 -2.67 -25.02 -9.49
CA ASN A 663 -3.88 -24.23 -9.68
C ASN A 663 -4.92 -24.37 -8.55
N ASP A 664 -4.49 -24.24 -7.29
CA ASP A 664 -5.39 -24.32 -6.14
C ASP A 664 -5.50 -22.98 -5.40
N TYR A 665 -6.51 -22.88 -4.54
CA TYR A 665 -6.80 -21.69 -3.73
C TYR A 665 -5.89 -21.62 -2.49
N THR A 666 -4.61 -21.93 -2.66
CA THR A 666 -3.57 -21.80 -1.65
C THR A 666 -2.45 -20.96 -2.24
N TRP A 667 -1.94 -19.99 -1.50
CA TRP A 667 -0.78 -19.22 -1.96
C TRP A 667 0.42 -20.15 -2.12
N ARG A 668 0.96 -20.19 -3.35
CA ARG A 668 2.16 -20.94 -3.72
C ARG A 668 3.20 -20.02 -4.30
N GLU A 669 4.44 -20.49 -4.33
CA GLU A 669 5.58 -19.73 -4.81
C GLU A 669 6.48 -20.58 -5.70
N ASP A 670 6.92 -20.00 -6.81
CA ASP A 670 8.06 -20.46 -7.59
C ASP A 670 9.08 -19.32 -7.67
N SER A 671 10.30 -19.57 -7.17
CA SER A 671 11.36 -18.57 -7.08
C SER A 671 12.75 -19.16 -7.28
N GLY A 672 13.72 -18.31 -7.63
CA GLY A 672 15.13 -18.69 -7.73
C GLY A 672 15.94 -17.77 -8.64
N TYR A 673 17.23 -18.07 -8.76
CA TYR A 673 18.13 -17.31 -9.62
C TYR A 673 18.05 -17.77 -11.08
N LEU A 674 17.96 -16.81 -11.99
CA LEU A 674 18.33 -16.96 -13.39
C LEU A 674 19.82 -16.68 -13.52
N THR A 675 20.58 -17.57 -14.17
CA THR A 675 22.05 -17.48 -14.23
C THR A 675 22.62 -17.50 -15.65
N ASP A 676 21.76 -17.66 -16.66
CA ASP A 676 22.19 -17.66 -18.06
C ASP A 676 22.49 -16.25 -18.56
N LYS A 677 23.79 -15.93 -18.59
CA LYS A 677 24.32 -14.69 -19.15
C LYS A 677 23.93 -14.46 -20.60
N LYS A 678 23.57 -15.48 -21.38
CA LYS A 678 23.17 -15.31 -22.79
C LYS A 678 21.76 -14.73 -22.94
N THR A 679 20.91 -14.84 -21.92
CA THR A 679 19.50 -14.41 -21.97
C THR A 679 19.16 -13.29 -20.99
N LEU A 680 19.90 -13.15 -19.88
CA LEU A 680 19.80 -12.01 -18.96
C LEU A 680 20.20 -10.66 -19.59
N PRO A 681 19.78 -9.51 -19.04
CA PRO A 681 18.79 -9.33 -17.97
C PRO A 681 17.36 -9.67 -18.41
N VAL A 682 16.46 -9.80 -17.44
CA VAL A 682 15.01 -9.86 -17.69
C VAL A 682 14.52 -8.51 -18.20
N THR A 683 13.83 -8.48 -19.34
CA THR A 683 13.27 -7.24 -19.93
C THR A 683 11.77 -7.10 -19.76
N GLU A 684 11.04 -8.21 -19.64
CA GLU A 684 9.63 -8.19 -19.34
C GLU A 684 9.20 -9.39 -18.47
N LEU A 685 8.15 -9.19 -17.68
CA LEU A 685 7.42 -10.23 -16.99
C LEU A 685 6.01 -10.31 -17.56
N ARG A 686 5.57 -11.52 -17.91
CA ARG A 686 4.28 -11.80 -18.50
C ARG A 686 3.53 -12.78 -17.61
N PHE A 687 2.26 -12.49 -17.33
CA PHE A 687 1.38 -13.35 -16.54
C PHE A 687 -0.04 -13.34 -17.12
N GLY A 688 -0.83 -14.34 -16.76
CA GLY A 688 -2.22 -14.53 -17.15
C GLY A 688 -2.86 -15.46 -16.11
N ASP A 689 -4.06 -15.97 -16.37
CA ASP A 689 -4.77 -16.85 -15.42
C ASP A 689 -4.97 -16.17 -14.07
N THR A 690 -5.38 -14.91 -14.13
CA THR A 690 -5.75 -14.06 -12.99
C THR A 690 -7.04 -13.32 -13.31
N GLY A 691 -7.90 -13.90 -14.15
CA GLY A 691 -9.08 -13.25 -14.70
C GLY A 691 -10.23 -13.12 -13.70
N SER A 692 -10.32 -14.07 -12.76
CA SER A 692 -11.41 -14.15 -11.79
C SER A 692 -11.06 -13.38 -10.50
N PRO A 693 -11.69 -12.22 -10.21
CA PRO A 693 -11.29 -11.33 -9.11
C PRO A 693 -11.45 -11.95 -7.70
N SER A 694 -12.26 -12.99 -7.59
CA SER A 694 -12.57 -13.65 -6.32
C SER A 694 -11.58 -14.75 -5.93
N TYR A 695 -10.84 -15.34 -6.87
CA TYR A 695 -9.99 -16.50 -6.56
C TYR A 695 -8.76 -16.73 -7.47
N GLU A 696 -8.46 -15.87 -8.44
CA GLU A 696 -7.25 -16.00 -9.27
C GLU A 696 -6.37 -14.75 -9.17
N LYS A 697 -5.23 -14.87 -8.49
CA LYS A 697 -4.31 -13.76 -8.21
C LYS A 697 -2.86 -14.20 -8.32
N GLY A 698 -2.01 -13.27 -8.71
CA GLY A 698 -0.56 -13.44 -8.73
C GLY A 698 0.17 -12.26 -8.10
N TYR A 699 1.38 -12.49 -7.60
CA TYR A 699 2.32 -11.42 -7.31
C TYR A 699 3.68 -11.77 -7.92
N HIS A 700 4.33 -10.80 -8.55
CA HIS A 700 5.69 -10.99 -9.05
C HIS A 700 6.68 -10.11 -8.30
N THR A 701 7.93 -10.56 -8.26
CA THR A 701 9.08 -9.81 -7.73
C THR A 701 10.31 -10.14 -8.57
N LEU A 702 11.06 -9.12 -8.97
CA LEU A 702 12.32 -9.26 -9.71
C LEU A 702 13.39 -8.48 -8.96
N GLU A 703 14.45 -9.15 -8.52
CA GLU A 703 15.55 -8.46 -7.86
C GLU A 703 16.54 -7.86 -8.86
N LYS A 704 17.44 -7.03 -8.33
CA LYS A 704 18.52 -6.36 -9.08
C LYS A 704 19.41 -7.38 -9.80
N LEU A 705 19.88 -7.03 -10.99
CA LEU A 705 20.88 -7.83 -11.71
C LEU A 705 22.23 -7.72 -10.98
N ARG A 706 22.88 -8.85 -10.72
CA ARG A 706 24.19 -8.92 -10.05
C ARG A 706 25.20 -9.58 -10.97
N CYS A 707 26.34 -8.93 -11.21
CA CYS A 707 27.41 -9.45 -12.05
C CYS A 707 28.78 -9.34 -11.36
N TRP A 708 29.62 -10.38 -11.44
CA TRP A 708 30.93 -10.43 -10.78
C TRP A 708 31.89 -11.44 -11.42
N GLY A 709 33.13 -11.41 -10.93
CA GLY A 709 34.18 -12.36 -11.27
C GLY A 709 35.04 -11.84 -12.40
#